data_AF-A0A5N7BYK5-F1
#
_entry.id   AF-A0A5N7BYK5-F1
#
_cell.length_a   1.000
_cell.length_b   1.000
_cell.length_c   1.000
_cell.angle_alpha   90.00
_cell.angle_beta   90.00
_cell.angle_gamma   90.00
#
_symmetry.space_group_name_H-M   'P 1'
#
loop_
_entity.id
_entity.type
_entity.pdbx_description
1 polymer ?
#
loop_
_entity_poly.entity_id
_entity_poly.type
_entity_poly.pdbx_seq_one_letter_code
_entity_poly.pdbx_strand_id
1 'polypeptide(L)'
;MGSSSPDYKALFLREVELRKQAEEDQRKAEKEREQEKERTRQTTFGELIQLCHNLFSRSLRIEDPSRSTTGTIPPPTGKRCPLRLLPWTDCTAKQQEVYRSVWNYLEPPGKVAERLFSPRLVLEGFGQEFSKRPISSEQDLESYERFAVENYVRDIITQLCKKPAARDEFRLGDGVKFDNHANALDPAEVDQSRPNEPSTFRRSRPDQFCIRRVDGDISTLLTTVEYKPPHKLSVQNLRAGLRPMDFWAEVVRPNFVPTEEAEKLRYNAARLTGSAIVQEFHIMLQEGLEYSYLTNGLALVLLRIPYDDPSTLYYHLCEPNMEINPDNDGFERPMTAIARVLCLCLMSFGSQLRDQEWRNDALTQLPEWTTSFAYIYSQIPEAELHRDPPGSEYTPSVSSRRTVSEYLPSSSPVESPTKERRIPTRSGGQCAPSTMHRDRDDSPDSDMDPARGGRKRGFSQVTSSPSSPSVQRSARQTGSRHVQGSQSQEHSAQFCTQRCLLGLQQGGILDKHCPNIEFHRRGLNSSRHLINARDLVQQIKQQLDENIDDCTPMGGCGASGAPFKITCTTYGYTVVGKGTTSRLWKEVSREADVYSILSRAQGSAVPVFLGAINLAKIYFLHGAGEIRHMLLMAWGGEPISRVEHAEAFRPEIWKSEEEIRSLGVLRLDLRSDNILWNAELKRALIINFHRSELDPRPTKKRPRLPEKLSCGAKTKKPKRLRVVYQ
;
A
#
# COMPACT_ATOMS: atom_id res chain seq x y z
N MET A 1 -17.40 80.04 -47.74
CA MET A 1 -17.55 78.60 -47.41
C MET A 1 -18.68 78.50 -46.40
N GLY A 2 -19.70 77.67 -46.62
CA GLY A 2 -20.86 77.58 -45.73
C GLY A 2 -20.57 76.71 -44.51
N SER A 3 -20.82 77.23 -43.30
CA SER A 3 -20.80 76.42 -42.09
C SER A 3 -22.10 75.61 -42.02
N SER A 4 -22.00 74.29 -42.12
CA SER A 4 -23.15 73.40 -41.93
C SER A 4 -23.48 73.36 -40.44
N SER A 5 -24.72 73.68 -40.07
CA SER A 5 -25.18 73.49 -38.68
C SER A 5 -25.08 72.01 -38.31
N PRO A 6 -24.62 71.66 -37.10
CA PRO A 6 -24.70 70.30 -36.59
C PRO A 6 -26.16 69.82 -36.54
N ASP A 7 -26.40 68.56 -36.92
CA ASP A 7 -27.69 67.90 -36.67
C ASP A 7 -27.74 67.46 -35.20
N TYR A 8 -28.28 68.34 -34.36
CA TYR A 8 -28.49 68.07 -32.94
C TYR A 8 -29.40 66.86 -32.66
N LYS A 9 -30.27 66.47 -33.60
CA LYS A 9 -31.12 65.28 -33.46
C LYS A 9 -30.33 64.01 -33.72
N ALA A 10 -29.48 63.98 -34.75
CA ALA A 10 -28.53 62.89 -34.97
C ALA A 10 -27.51 62.76 -33.84
N LEU A 11 -27.01 63.88 -33.31
CA LEU A 11 -26.13 63.89 -32.14
C LEU A 11 -26.81 63.34 -30.89
N PHE A 12 -28.05 63.77 -30.59
CA PHE A 12 -28.81 63.24 -29.45
C PHE A 12 -29.12 61.74 -29.57
N LEU A 13 -29.51 61.26 -30.76
CA LEU A 13 -29.74 59.83 -30.98
C LEU A 13 -28.45 59.01 -30.83
N ARG A 14 -27.31 59.55 -31.27
CA ARG A 14 -25.99 58.92 -31.10
C ARG A 14 -25.54 58.89 -29.63
N GLU A 15 -25.79 59.96 -28.88
CA GLU A 15 -25.56 60.03 -27.43
C GLU A 15 -26.37 58.96 -26.68
N VAL A 16 -27.66 58.77 -27.04
CA VAL A 16 -28.53 57.75 -26.44
C VAL A 16 -28.06 56.33 -26.77
N GLU A 17 -27.70 56.04 -28.02
CA GLU A 17 -27.23 54.69 -28.39
C GLU A 17 -25.85 54.39 -27.77
N LEU A 18 -24.95 55.38 -27.65
CA LEU A 18 -23.67 55.22 -26.94
C LEU A 18 -23.86 54.93 -25.45
N ARG A 19 -24.81 55.58 -24.77
CA ARG A 19 -25.14 55.29 -23.37
C ARG A 19 -25.69 53.88 -23.19
N LYS A 20 -26.60 53.46 -24.05
CA LYS A 20 -27.17 52.11 -24.07
C LYS A 20 -26.11 51.03 -24.31
N GLN A 21 -25.15 51.28 -25.20
CA GLN A 21 -24.00 50.40 -25.41
C GLN A 21 -23.09 50.35 -24.18
N ALA A 22 -22.80 51.49 -23.55
CA ALA A 22 -22.02 51.53 -22.31
C ALA A 22 -22.71 50.81 -21.14
N GLU A 23 -24.04 50.89 -21.01
CA GLU A 23 -24.82 50.14 -20.02
C GLU A 23 -24.80 48.62 -20.29
N GLU A 24 -24.92 48.20 -21.55
CA GLU A 24 -24.83 46.79 -21.97
C GLU A 24 -23.42 46.22 -21.70
N ASP A 25 -22.37 46.94 -22.09
CA ASP A 25 -20.97 46.57 -21.84
C ASP A 25 -20.63 46.58 -20.34
N GLN A 26 -21.13 47.55 -19.57
CA GLN A 26 -20.95 47.56 -18.10
C GLN A 26 -21.63 46.34 -17.46
N ARG A 27 -22.86 46.03 -17.86
CA ARG A 27 -23.62 44.86 -17.38
C ARG A 27 -22.94 43.54 -17.78
N LYS A 28 -22.32 43.49 -18.95
CA LYS A 28 -21.52 42.35 -19.42
C LYS A 28 -20.25 42.19 -18.59
N ALA A 29 -19.46 43.26 -18.44
CA ALA A 29 -18.23 43.26 -17.65
C ALA A 29 -18.49 43.01 -16.15
N GLU A 30 -19.65 43.40 -15.62
CA GLU A 30 -20.10 43.03 -14.27
C GLU A 30 -20.36 41.52 -14.16
N LYS A 31 -21.17 40.94 -15.06
CA LYS A 31 -21.40 39.48 -15.11
C LYS A 31 -20.12 38.66 -15.30
N GLU A 32 -19.20 39.12 -16.14
CA GLU A 32 -17.90 38.47 -16.35
C GLU A 32 -17.07 38.49 -15.05
N ARG A 33 -17.03 39.61 -14.33
CA ARG A 33 -16.37 39.71 -13.01
C ARG A 33 -17.07 38.89 -11.92
N GLU A 34 -18.39 38.73 -11.98
CA GLU A 34 -19.11 37.81 -11.07
C GLU A 34 -18.78 36.35 -11.38
N GLN A 35 -18.80 35.95 -12.65
CA GLN A 35 -18.41 34.59 -13.06
C GLN A 35 -16.95 34.27 -12.73
N GLU A 36 -16.04 35.23 -12.86
CA GLU A 36 -14.64 35.04 -12.49
C GLU A 36 -14.47 34.88 -10.97
N LYS A 37 -15.14 35.70 -10.15
CA LYS A 37 -15.20 35.51 -8.69
C LYS A 37 -15.78 34.14 -8.32
N GLU A 38 -16.83 33.71 -9.00
CA GLU A 38 -17.52 32.43 -8.74
C GLU A 38 -16.68 31.21 -9.17
N ARG A 39 -15.78 31.37 -10.16
CA ARG A 39 -14.81 30.34 -10.55
C ARG A 39 -13.56 30.33 -9.66
N THR A 40 -13.14 31.49 -9.14
CA THR A 40 -11.92 31.63 -8.32
C THR A 40 -12.13 31.46 -6.82
N ARG A 41 -13.37 31.58 -6.31
CA ARG A 41 -13.68 31.27 -4.91
C ARG A 41 -13.47 29.79 -4.60
N GLN A 42 -13.18 29.50 -3.33
CA GLN A 42 -13.20 28.14 -2.80
C GLN A 42 -14.60 27.52 -2.87
N THR A 43 -14.62 26.19 -3.03
CA THR A 43 -15.83 25.37 -3.08
C THR A 43 -16.24 24.90 -1.69
N THR A 44 -17.53 24.64 -1.51
CA THR A 44 -18.05 23.88 -0.35
C THR A 44 -17.84 22.37 -0.56
N PHE A 45 -18.22 21.54 0.40
CA PHE A 45 -18.12 20.08 0.30
C PHE A 45 -19.03 19.49 -0.78
N GLY A 46 -20.31 19.86 -0.78
CA GLY A 46 -21.28 19.44 -1.80
C GLY A 46 -20.89 19.91 -3.20
N GLU A 47 -20.45 21.18 -3.32
CA GLU A 47 -19.92 21.73 -4.57
C GLU A 47 -18.70 20.95 -5.07
N LEU A 48 -17.74 20.62 -4.19
CA LEU A 48 -16.56 19.81 -4.54
C LEU A 48 -17.00 18.44 -5.07
N ILE A 49 -17.83 17.71 -4.32
CA ILE A 49 -18.27 16.35 -4.68
C ILE A 49 -19.02 16.36 -6.03
N GLN A 50 -19.91 17.34 -6.26
CA GLN A 50 -20.63 17.52 -7.51
C GLN A 50 -19.70 17.89 -8.68
N LEU A 51 -18.79 18.85 -8.48
CA LEU A 51 -17.87 19.31 -9.53
C LEU A 51 -16.86 18.22 -9.90
N CYS A 52 -16.25 17.52 -8.94
CA CYS A 52 -15.31 16.44 -9.22
C CYS A 52 -15.96 15.27 -9.97
N HIS A 53 -17.19 14.89 -9.62
CA HIS A 53 -17.91 13.85 -10.37
C HIS A 53 -18.20 14.28 -11.82
N ASN A 54 -18.71 15.49 -12.04
CA ASN A 54 -19.05 15.97 -13.39
C ASN A 54 -17.81 16.28 -14.25
N LEU A 55 -16.75 16.85 -13.67
CA LEU A 55 -15.54 17.27 -14.40
C LEU A 55 -14.51 16.15 -14.57
N PHE A 56 -14.45 15.17 -13.67
CA PHE A 56 -13.48 14.06 -13.75
C PHE A 56 -14.18 12.77 -14.18
N SER A 57 -15.06 12.24 -13.33
CA SER A 57 -15.60 10.87 -13.47
C SER A 57 -16.49 10.71 -14.71
N ARG A 58 -17.33 11.70 -15.04
CA ARG A 58 -18.15 11.70 -16.27
C ARG A 58 -17.38 12.09 -17.54
N SER A 59 -16.20 12.71 -17.40
CA SER A 59 -15.33 13.11 -18.51
C SER A 59 -14.28 12.06 -18.86
N LEU A 60 -14.18 10.99 -18.06
CA LEU A 60 -13.20 9.94 -18.20
C LEU A 60 -13.42 9.13 -19.48
N ARG A 61 -12.31 8.79 -20.16
CA ARG A 61 -12.32 8.04 -21.42
C ARG A 61 -11.48 6.77 -21.29
N ILE A 62 -11.91 5.70 -21.93
CA ILE A 62 -11.17 4.45 -22.09
C ILE A 62 -10.51 4.50 -23.46
N GLU A 63 -9.30 3.97 -23.60
CA GLU A 63 -8.65 3.80 -24.90
C GLU A 63 -9.12 2.49 -25.54
N ASP A 64 -9.03 2.38 -26.87
CA ASP A 64 -9.33 1.12 -27.53
C ASP A 64 -8.40 0.00 -27.01
N PRO A 65 -8.89 -1.22 -26.72
CA PRO A 65 -8.06 -2.32 -26.23
C PRO A 65 -6.86 -2.63 -27.12
N SER A 66 -6.99 -2.52 -28.46
CA SER A 66 -5.89 -2.73 -29.41
C SER A 66 -4.79 -1.67 -29.35
N ARG A 67 -5.07 -0.53 -28.70
CA ARG A 67 -4.14 0.59 -28.48
C ARG A 67 -3.74 0.74 -27.01
N SER A 68 -4.18 -0.18 -26.16
CA SER A 68 -3.92 -0.21 -24.71
C SER A 68 -2.82 -1.22 -24.36
N THR A 69 -2.34 -1.22 -23.11
CA THR A 69 -1.29 -2.17 -22.71
C THR A 69 -1.83 -3.60 -22.60
N THR A 70 -1.31 -4.49 -23.46
CA THR A 70 -1.63 -5.93 -23.54
C THR A 70 -1.12 -6.76 -22.34
N GLY A 71 -0.75 -6.12 -21.24
CA GLY A 71 -0.25 -6.79 -20.04
C GLY A 71 -1.35 -7.60 -19.37
N THR A 72 -1.19 -8.92 -19.30
CA THR A 72 -2.16 -9.82 -18.68
C THR A 72 -2.34 -9.53 -17.18
N ILE A 73 -3.48 -9.91 -16.62
CA ILE A 73 -3.64 -9.99 -15.16
C ILE A 73 -2.81 -11.21 -14.71
N PRO A 74 -1.77 -11.07 -13.87
CA PRO A 74 -0.99 -12.23 -13.43
C PRO A 74 -1.86 -13.13 -12.53
N PRO A 75 -1.69 -14.47 -12.58
CA PRO A 75 -2.43 -15.34 -11.69
C PRO A 75 -2.12 -15.08 -10.22
N PRO A 76 -3.12 -15.27 -9.33
CA PRO A 76 -2.89 -15.36 -7.90
C PRO A 76 -2.33 -16.74 -7.50
N THR A 77 -1.33 -17.26 -8.23
CA THR A 77 -0.68 -18.55 -7.95
C THR A 77 -0.15 -18.57 -6.52
N GLY A 78 -0.47 -19.61 -5.75
CA GLY A 78 -0.03 -19.76 -4.35
C GLY A 78 -0.80 -18.91 -3.34
N LYS A 79 -1.72 -18.05 -3.79
CA LYS A 79 -2.49 -17.16 -2.92
C LYS A 79 -3.73 -17.86 -2.38
N ARG A 80 -4.22 -17.41 -1.23
CA ARG A 80 -5.46 -17.92 -0.62
C ARG A 80 -6.68 -17.26 -1.24
N CYS A 81 -7.73 -18.04 -1.46
CA CYS A 81 -8.98 -17.60 -2.08
C CYS A 81 -10.19 -17.92 -1.19
N PRO A 82 -11.28 -17.14 -1.23
CA PRO A 82 -12.43 -17.35 -0.35
C PRO A 82 -13.19 -18.62 -0.74
N LEU A 83 -13.91 -19.22 0.21
CA LEU A 83 -14.87 -20.28 -0.09
C LEU A 83 -16.16 -19.71 -0.66
N ARG A 84 -16.62 -18.57 -0.12
CA ARG A 84 -17.89 -17.93 -0.51
C ARG A 84 -17.68 -16.48 -0.92
N LEU A 85 -18.34 -16.07 -2.00
CA LEU A 85 -18.43 -14.68 -2.44
C LEU A 85 -19.91 -14.25 -2.35
N LEU A 86 -20.22 -13.23 -1.55
CA LEU A 86 -21.59 -12.84 -1.21
C LEU A 86 -21.82 -11.31 -1.30
N PRO A 87 -23.02 -10.84 -1.66
CA PRO A 87 -23.32 -9.41 -1.66
C PRO A 87 -23.25 -8.80 -0.26
N TRP A 88 -22.57 -7.66 -0.13
CA TRP A 88 -22.51 -6.87 1.10
C TRP A 88 -23.79 -6.01 1.23
N THR A 89 -24.86 -6.61 1.75
CA THR A 89 -26.21 -6.03 1.72
C THR A 89 -26.40 -4.77 2.58
N ASP A 90 -25.68 -4.63 3.69
CA ASP A 90 -25.77 -3.46 4.58
C ASP A 90 -24.76 -2.34 4.23
N CYS A 91 -23.93 -2.52 3.20
CA CYS A 91 -22.88 -1.57 2.79
C CYS A 91 -23.43 -0.16 2.54
N THR A 92 -24.49 -0.04 1.75
CA THR A 92 -25.10 1.27 1.41
C THR A 92 -25.63 2.00 2.66
N ALA A 93 -26.17 1.27 3.64
CA ALA A 93 -26.66 1.86 4.87
C ALA A 93 -25.52 2.41 5.74
N LYS A 94 -24.45 1.62 5.92
CA LYS A 94 -23.24 2.00 6.66
C LYS A 94 -22.52 3.18 6.03
N GLN A 95 -22.34 3.18 4.71
CA GLN A 95 -21.73 4.32 4.01
C GLN A 95 -22.60 5.57 4.13
N GLN A 96 -23.94 5.46 4.02
CA GLN A 96 -24.83 6.60 4.17
C GLN A 96 -24.85 7.18 5.59
N GLU A 97 -24.63 6.35 6.62
CA GLU A 97 -24.48 6.78 8.02
C GLU A 97 -23.19 7.59 8.23
N VAL A 98 -22.05 7.04 7.83
CA VAL A 98 -20.75 7.72 7.87
C VAL A 98 -20.79 9.03 7.08
N TYR A 99 -21.38 9.01 5.87
CA TYR A 99 -21.49 10.19 5.01
C TYR A 99 -22.40 11.26 5.62
N ARG A 100 -23.51 10.89 6.28
CA ARG A 100 -24.36 11.84 7.03
C ARG A 100 -23.58 12.54 8.14
N SER A 101 -22.69 11.84 8.84
CA SER A 101 -21.82 12.48 9.84
C SER A 101 -20.81 13.44 9.21
N VAL A 102 -20.17 13.06 8.09
CA VAL A 102 -19.29 13.97 7.32
C VAL A 102 -20.03 15.25 6.90
N TRP A 103 -21.26 15.14 6.39
CA TRP A 103 -22.11 16.30 6.09
C TRP A 103 -22.37 17.16 7.33
N ASN A 104 -22.73 16.56 8.47
CA ASN A 104 -22.96 17.31 9.72
C ASN A 104 -21.73 18.12 10.19
N TYR A 105 -20.50 17.69 9.85
CA TYR A 105 -19.27 18.43 10.20
C TYR A 105 -18.86 19.49 9.18
N LEU A 106 -19.09 19.26 7.88
CA LEU A 106 -18.61 20.15 6.80
C LEU A 106 -19.68 21.12 6.29
N GLU A 107 -20.93 20.65 6.18
CA GLU A 107 -22.11 21.43 5.77
C GLU A 107 -23.33 21.08 6.65
N PRO A 108 -23.28 21.39 7.96
CA PRO A 108 -24.40 21.20 8.87
C PRO A 108 -25.69 21.91 8.38
N PRO A 109 -26.85 21.23 8.37
CA PRO A 109 -28.09 21.81 7.87
C PRO A 109 -28.51 23.05 8.66
N GLY A 110 -29.00 24.07 7.94
CA GLY A 110 -29.41 25.35 8.51
C GLY A 110 -28.28 26.32 8.85
N LYS A 111 -27.02 26.01 8.49
CA LYS A 111 -25.89 26.94 8.57
C LYS A 111 -25.36 27.29 7.18
N VAL A 112 -24.57 28.36 7.09
CA VAL A 112 -23.83 28.70 5.86
C VAL A 112 -22.71 27.69 5.66
N ALA A 113 -22.68 27.04 4.49
CA ALA A 113 -21.68 26.05 4.12
C ALA A 113 -20.25 26.65 4.10
N GLU A 114 -19.29 25.95 4.72
CA GLU A 114 -17.90 26.40 4.78
C GLU A 114 -17.19 26.14 3.42
N ARG A 115 -16.67 27.20 2.80
CA ARG A 115 -15.94 27.14 1.52
C ARG A 115 -14.47 26.74 1.74
N LEU A 116 -14.25 25.47 2.09
CA LEU A 116 -12.94 24.95 2.51
C LEU A 116 -12.08 24.36 1.37
N PHE A 117 -12.65 24.17 0.18
CA PHE A 117 -12.09 23.27 -0.85
C PHE A 117 -11.65 23.98 -2.14
N SER A 118 -10.96 23.24 -3.01
CA SER A 118 -10.30 23.75 -4.22
C SER A 118 -11.25 24.56 -5.12
N PRO A 119 -10.85 25.76 -5.57
CA PRO A 119 -11.69 26.57 -6.45
C PRO A 119 -12.12 25.87 -7.73
N ARG A 120 -13.32 26.22 -8.21
CA ARG A 120 -13.89 25.64 -9.44
C ARG A 120 -12.95 25.76 -10.65
N LEU A 121 -12.22 26.86 -10.78
CA LEU A 121 -11.21 27.07 -11.83
C LEU A 121 -10.10 26.01 -11.82
N VAL A 122 -9.68 25.54 -10.63
CA VAL A 122 -8.66 24.49 -10.48
C VAL A 122 -9.23 23.13 -10.88
N LEU A 123 -10.48 22.85 -10.48
CA LEU A 123 -11.19 21.63 -10.87
C LEU A 123 -11.45 21.57 -12.38
N GLU A 124 -11.81 22.70 -13.00
CA GLU A 124 -11.96 22.80 -14.47
C GLU A 124 -10.64 22.53 -15.21
N GLY A 125 -9.51 22.99 -14.67
CA GLY A 125 -8.18 22.68 -15.21
C GLY A 125 -7.82 21.18 -15.14
N PHE A 126 -8.05 20.53 -13.99
CA PHE A 126 -7.82 19.09 -13.87
C PHE A 126 -8.77 18.25 -14.72
N GLY A 127 -10.05 18.62 -14.83
CA GLY A 127 -11.02 17.93 -15.69
C GLY A 127 -10.65 18.03 -17.18
N GLN A 128 -10.13 19.18 -17.61
CA GLN A 128 -9.54 19.31 -18.94
C GLN A 128 -8.37 18.35 -19.12
N GLU A 129 -7.46 18.21 -18.16
CA GLU A 129 -6.33 17.28 -18.26
C GLU A 129 -6.77 15.81 -18.36
N PHE A 130 -7.65 15.35 -17.48
CA PHE A 130 -8.16 13.97 -17.49
C PHE A 130 -8.97 13.64 -18.77
N SER A 131 -9.60 14.62 -19.41
CA SER A 131 -10.34 14.42 -20.67
C SER A 131 -9.45 14.35 -21.93
N LYS A 132 -8.19 14.80 -21.86
CA LYS A 132 -7.24 14.78 -22.99
C LYS A 132 -6.77 13.37 -23.34
N ARG A 133 -6.41 12.57 -22.32
CA ARG A 133 -5.79 11.26 -22.49
C ARG A 133 -6.68 10.16 -21.91
N PRO A 134 -7.14 9.19 -22.71
CA PRO A 134 -7.89 8.05 -22.20
C PRO A 134 -7.01 7.11 -21.37
N ILE A 135 -7.62 6.33 -20.46
CA ILE A 135 -6.92 5.26 -19.72
C ILE A 135 -6.51 4.17 -20.71
N SER A 136 -5.19 3.99 -20.86
CA SER A 136 -4.56 2.98 -21.74
C SER A 136 -3.70 1.98 -20.97
N SER A 137 -3.47 2.18 -19.67
CA SER A 137 -2.55 1.39 -18.85
C SER A 137 -2.87 1.47 -17.35
N GLU A 138 -2.23 0.60 -16.55
CA GLU A 138 -2.30 0.66 -15.08
C GLU A 138 -1.70 1.98 -14.53
N GLN A 139 -0.67 2.53 -15.18
CA GLN A 139 -0.06 3.80 -14.79
C GLN A 139 -1.01 5.01 -15.02
N ASP A 140 -1.85 4.95 -16.06
CA ASP A 140 -2.86 5.97 -16.33
C ASP A 140 -4.01 5.89 -15.33
N LEU A 141 -4.42 4.67 -14.95
CA LEU A 141 -5.41 4.47 -13.89
C LEU A 141 -4.89 4.94 -12.52
N GLU A 142 -3.65 4.59 -12.14
CA GLU A 142 -3.02 5.14 -10.92
C GLU A 142 -3.06 6.66 -10.94
N SER A 143 -2.63 7.27 -12.04
CA SER A 143 -2.60 8.72 -12.18
C SER A 143 -4.01 9.33 -12.02
N TYR A 144 -5.02 8.71 -12.63
CA TYR A 144 -6.41 9.14 -12.47
C TYR A 144 -6.89 9.00 -11.02
N GLU A 145 -6.81 7.82 -10.40
CA GLU A 145 -7.29 7.60 -9.03
C GLU A 145 -6.58 8.55 -8.05
N ARG A 146 -5.26 8.68 -8.15
CA ARG A 146 -4.45 9.55 -7.30
C ARG A 146 -4.84 11.03 -7.42
N PHE A 147 -4.97 11.54 -8.65
CA PHE A 147 -5.23 12.97 -8.87
C PHE A 147 -6.72 13.35 -8.86
N ALA A 148 -7.64 12.44 -9.17
CA ALA A 148 -9.08 12.68 -9.24
C ALA A 148 -9.87 12.16 -8.02
N VAL A 149 -9.31 11.22 -7.23
CA VAL A 149 -9.99 10.60 -6.08
C VAL A 149 -9.18 10.74 -4.79
N GLU A 150 -8.01 10.09 -4.68
CA GLU A 150 -7.22 10.01 -3.43
C GLU A 150 -6.88 11.38 -2.85
N ASN A 151 -6.40 12.31 -3.68
CA ASN A 151 -6.05 13.67 -3.26
C ASN A 151 -7.23 14.38 -2.57
N TYR A 152 -8.45 14.27 -3.14
CA TYR A 152 -9.62 14.92 -2.58
C TYR A 152 -10.12 14.20 -1.31
N VAL A 153 -10.04 12.87 -1.26
CA VAL A 153 -10.34 12.10 -0.03
C VAL A 153 -9.39 12.51 1.11
N ARG A 154 -8.09 12.63 0.83
CA ARG A 154 -7.11 13.18 1.79
C ARG A 154 -7.49 14.58 2.22
N ASP A 155 -7.77 15.48 1.29
CA ASP A 155 -8.03 16.89 1.60
C ASP A 155 -9.32 17.07 2.41
N ILE A 156 -10.36 16.25 2.16
CA ILE A 156 -11.57 16.16 2.98
C ILE A 156 -11.25 15.68 4.40
N ILE A 157 -10.48 14.59 4.55
CA ILE A 157 -10.01 14.10 5.86
C ILE A 157 -9.17 15.17 6.57
N THR A 158 -8.33 15.91 5.86
CA THR A 158 -7.55 17.04 6.42
C THR A 158 -8.42 18.19 6.94
N GLN A 159 -9.61 18.44 6.36
CA GLN A 159 -10.56 19.40 6.95
C GLN A 159 -11.29 18.80 8.17
N LEU A 160 -11.62 17.50 8.15
CA LEU A 160 -12.22 16.81 9.30
C LEU A 160 -11.27 16.77 10.51
N CYS A 161 -9.97 16.53 10.31
CA CYS A 161 -8.95 16.54 11.37
C CYS A 161 -8.87 17.89 12.13
N LYS A 162 -9.32 19.00 11.54
CA LYS A 162 -9.36 20.34 12.18
C LYS A 162 -10.57 20.52 13.11
N LYS A 163 -11.55 19.62 13.08
CA LYS A 163 -12.78 19.66 13.88
C LYS A 163 -12.67 18.57 14.96
N PRO A 164 -12.36 18.90 16.24
CA PRO A 164 -11.98 17.89 17.23
C PRO A 164 -12.98 16.74 17.41
N ALA A 165 -14.27 17.04 17.45
CA ALA A 165 -15.32 16.01 17.52
C ALA A 165 -15.27 15.00 16.35
N ALA A 166 -14.94 15.43 15.14
CA ALA A 166 -14.76 14.54 13.98
C ALA A 166 -13.44 13.73 14.07
N ARG A 167 -12.36 14.33 14.60
CA ARG A 167 -11.10 13.62 14.88
C ARG A 167 -11.32 12.50 15.90
N ASP A 168 -12.14 12.73 16.92
CA ASP A 168 -12.46 11.76 17.96
C ASP A 168 -13.44 10.68 17.47
N GLU A 169 -14.55 11.08 16.82
CA GLU A 169 -15.58 10.16 16.29
C GLU A 169 -15.01 9.19 15.25
N PHE A 170 -14.31 9.71 14.24
CA PHE A 170 -13.69 8.90 13.18
C PHE A 170 -12.27 8.45 13.52
N ARG A 171 -11.75 8.71 14.74
CA ARG A 171 -10.40 8.32 15.19
C ARG A 171 -9.27 8.70 14.23
N LEU A 172 -9.34 9.88 13.61
CA LEU A 172 -8.53 10.24 12.43
C LEU A 172 -7.01 10.33 12.67
N GLY A 173 -6.57 10.49 13.92
CA GLY A 173 -5.19 10.92 14.19
C GLY A 173 -4.93 12.28 13.55
N ASP A 174 -3.77 12.44 12.91
CA ASP A 174 -3.44 13.63 12.12
C ASP A 174 -3.87 13.53 10.65
N GLY A 175 -4.40 12.38 10.21
CA GLY A 175 -5.05 12.19 8.92
C GLY A 175 -4.62 10.95 8.17
N VAL A 176 -4.65 11.03 6.83
CA VAL A 176 -4.44 9.90 5.91
C VAL A 176 -3.30 10.15 4.92
N LYS A 177 -2.60 9.08 4.53
CA LYS A 177 -1.54 9.08 3.51
C LYS A 177 -1.73 7.91 2.54
N PHE A 178 -1.62 8.20 1.25
CA PHE A 178 -1.69 7.25 0.15
C PHE A 178 -0.27 7.00 -0.38
N ASP A 179 0.15 5.73 -0.47
CA ASP A 179 1.52 5.32 -0.80
C ASP A 179 1.57 4.00 -1.58
N ASN A 180 2.26 3.99 -2.73
CA ASN A 180 2.68 2.77 -3.43
C ASN A 180 3.87 2.13 -2.65
N HIS A 181 3.79 0.85 -2.27
CA HIS A 181 4.84 0.21 -1.45
C HIS A 181 5.78 -0.74 -2.22
N ALA A 182 6.90 -0.19 -2.68
CA ALA A 182 7.99 -0.95 -3.32
C ALA A 182 8.88 -1.74 -2.34
N ASN A 183 8.83 -1.44 -1.03
CA ASN A 183 9.81 -1.92 -0.04
C ASN A 183 9.24 -3.05 0.84
N ALA A 184 9.69 -4.29 0.59
CA ALA A 184 9.61 -5.42 1.53
C ALA A 184 10.69 -6.45 1.15
N LEU A 185 11.06 -7.36 2.07
CA LEU A 185 12.24 -8.24 1.96
C LEU A 185 12.22 -9.18 0.74
N ASP A 186 11.04 -9.64 0.35
CA ASP A 186 10.85 -10.63 -0.71
C ASP A 186 10.47 -9.97 -2.05
N PRO A 187 11.43 -9.61 -2.95
CA PRO A 187 11.09 -9.07 -4.26
C PRO A 187 10.18 -10.03 -5.05
N ALA A 188 9.47 -9.45 -6.04
CA ALA A 188 8.54 -10.18 -6.90
C ALA A 188 9.14 -11.48 -7.44
N GLU A 189 8.30 -12.50 -7.61
CA GLU A 189 8.75 -13.82 -8.04
C GLU A 189 9.36 -13.78 -9.43
N VAL A 190 10.68 -13.95 -9.47
CA VAL A 190 11.44 -14.12 -10.70
C VAL A 190 11.12 -15.53 -11.22
N ASP A 191 10.19 -15.57 -12.17
CA ASP A 191 9.90 -16.70 -13.03
C ASP A 191 11.21 -17.26 -13.63
N GLN A 192 11.68 -18.39 -13.08
CA GLN A 192 13.00 -18.96 -13.41
C GLN A 192 13.06 -19.61 -14.80
N SER A 193 11.97 -19.59 -15.57
CA SER A 193 11.89 -20.20 -16.90
C SER A 193 12.63 -19.43 -18.01
N ARG A 194 13.06 -18.18 -17.77
CA ARG A 194 13.71 -17.32 -18.78
C ARG A 194 15.04 -16.70 -18.30
N PRO A 195 16.19 -17.34 -18.56
CA PRO A 195 17.49 -16.85 -18.06
C PRO A 195 18.08 -15.60 -18.75
N ASN A 196 17.59 -15.21 -19.94
CA ASN A 196 18.32 -14.33 -20.88
C ASN A 196 17.50 -13.11 -21.37
N GLU A 197 16.90 -12.33 -20.47
CA GLU A 197 16.43 -10.96 -20.77
C GLU A 197 17.21 -9.95 -19.90
N PRO A 198 17.67 -8.80 -20.46
CA PRO A 198 18.48 -7.84 -19.71
C PRO A 198 17.66 -7.13 -18.62
N SER A 199 18.33 -6.80 -17.51
CA SER A 199 17.72 -6.36 -16.24
C SER A 199 17.12 -4.93 -16.23
N THR A 200 16.84 -4.35 -17.40
CA THR A 200 16.12 -3.08 -17.55
C THR A 200 14.62 -3.22 -17.28
N PHE A 201 14.02 -4.37 -17.59
CA PHE A 201 12.66 -4.69 -17.18
C PHE A 201 12.64 -5.41 -15.82
N ARG A 202 12.66 -4.62 -14.75
CA ARG A 202 12.03 -5.09 -13.51
C ARG A 202 10.56 -5.34 -13.83
N ARG A 203 10.10 -6.61 -13.82
CA ARG A 203 8.67 -6.88 -13.61
C ARG A 203 8.34 -6.27 -12.25
N SER A 204 7.48 -5.24 -12.22
CA SER A 204 6.98 -4.68 -10.97
C SER A 204 6.38 -5.80 -10.12
N ARG A 205 6.41 -5.63 -8.79
CA ARG A 205 5.37 -6.29 -7.97
C ARG A 205 4.00 -5.83 -8.49
N PRO A 206 2.90 -6.55 -8.24
CA PRO A 206 1.61 -5.85 -8.17
C PRO A 206 1.79 -4.70 -7.17
N ASP A 207 1.67 -3.47 -7.65
CA ASP A 207 1.95 -2.29 -6.83
C ASP A 207 0.91 -2.21 -5.72
N GLN A 208 1.31 -2.55 -4.49
CA GLN A 208 0.42 -2.58 -3.33
C GLN A 208 0.15 -1.14 -2.91
N PHE A 209 -0.93 -0.57 -3.44
CA PHE A 209 -1.42 0.76 -3.07
C PHE A 209 -1.97 0.68 -1.65
N CYS A 210 -1.34 1.41 -0.74
CA CYS A 210 -1.61 1.36 0.69
C CYS A 210 -2.16 2.71 1.17
N ILE A 211 -3.29 2.67 1.87
CA ILE A 211 -3.86 3.81 2.58
C ILE A 211 -3.49 3.66 4.06
N ARG A 212 -2.90 4.72 4.63
CA ARG A 212 -2.38 4.72 6.01
C ARG A 212 -2.97 5.84 6.84
N ARG A 213 -3.15 5.60 8.13
CA ARG A 213 -3.28 6.64 9.15
C ARG A 213 -1.91 7.28 9.40
N VAL A 214 -1.92 8.54 9.78
CA VAL A 214 -0.77 9.26 10.35
C VAL A 214 -1.16 9.77 11.74
N ASP A 215 -0.28 9.60 12.72
CA ASP A 215 -0.44 10.09 14.09
C ASP A 215 0.96 10.41 14.64
N GLY A 216 1.37 11.68 14.55
CA GLY A 216 2.77 12.08 14.70
C GLY A 216 3.71 11.32 13.75
N ASP A 217 4.81 10.80 14.29
CA ASP A 217 5.77 9.95 13.54
C ASP A 217 5.21 8.54 13.19
N ILE A 218 4.06 8.14 13.76
CA ILE A 218 3.50 6.79 13.58
C ILE A 218 2.64 6.76 12.32
N SER A 219 2.85 5.75 11.48
CA SER A 219 1.96 5.47 10.35
C SER A 219 1.55 3.99 10.35
N THR A 220 0.25 3.74 10.39
CA THR A 220 -0.35 2.40 10.40
C THR A 220 -1.18 2.19 9.14
N LEU A 221 -1.14 0.98 8.57
CA LEU A 221 -2.01 0.61 7.46
C LEU A 221 -3.50 0.67 7.90
N LEU A 222 -4.36 1.22 7.05
CA LEU A 222 -5.82 1.25 7.21
C LEU A 222 -6.51 0.28 6.26
N THR A 223 -6.06 0.27 5.00
CA THR A 223 -6.61 -0.54 3.92
C THR A 223 -5.63 -0.53 2.74
N THR A 224 -5.78 -1.50 1.84
CA THR A 224 -5.14 -1.54 0.52
C THR A 224 -6.14 -1.19 -0.59
N VAL A 225 -5.69 -1.18 -1.84
CA VAL A 225 -6.53 -1.14 -3.04
C VAL A 225 -5.84 -1.80 -4.24
N GLU A 226 -6.59 -2.57 -5.03
CA GLU A 226 -6.11 -3.20 -6.27
C GLU A 226 -6.63 -2.42 -7.50
N TYR A 227 -5.72 -1.91 -8.34
CA TYR A 227 -6.04 -1.17 -9.56
C TYR A 227 -5.99 -2.07 -10.80
N LYS A 228 -7.08 -2.13 -11.57
CA LYS A 228 -7.18 -2.92 -12.81
C LYS A 228 -7.90 -2.10 -13.90
N PRO A 229 -7.22 -1.60 -14.95
CA PRO A 229 -7.82 -0.70 -15.93
C PRO A 229 -8.93 -1.37 -16.77
N PRO A 230 -9.89 -0.59 -17.32
CA PRO A 230 -11.10 -1.14 -17.91
C PRO A 230 -10.88 -2.10 -19.08
N HIS A 231 -9.78 -1.94 -19.84
CA HIS A 231 -9.41 -2.84 -20.95
C HIS A 231 -8.92 -4.21 -20.48
N LYS A 232 -8.51 -4.36 -19.22
CA LYS A 232 -8.20 -5.65 -18.57
C LYS A 232 -9.37 -6.21 -17.77
N LEU A 233 -10.17 -5.34 -17.15
CA LEU A 233 -11.31 -5.71 -16.30
C LEU A 233 -12.46 -4.70 -16.49
N SER A 234 -13.30 -4.98 -17.50
CA SER A 234 -14.44 -4.12 -17.85
C SER A 234 -15.54 -4.16 -16.78
N VAL A 235 -16.38 -3.13 -16.76
CA VAL A 235 -17.54 -3.04 -15.85
C VAL A 235 -18.52 -4.19 -16.13
N GLN A 236 -18.66 -4.61 -17.39
CA GLN A 236 -19.48 -5.74 -17.80
C GLN A 236 -18.97 -7.08 -17.24
N ASN A 237 -17.63 -7.29 -17.23
CA ASN A 237 -17.01 -8.44 -16.58
C ASN A 237 -17.19 -8.42 -15.06
N LEU A 238 -17.14 -7.24 -14.44
CA LEU A 238 -17.48 -7.07 -13.01
C LEU A 238 -18.94 -7.45 -12.75
N ARG A 239 -19.91 -6.89 -13.47
CA ARG A 239 -21.35 -7.20 -13.30
C ARG A 239 -21.65 -8.69 -13.44
N ALA A 240 -21.11 -9.35 -14.47
CA ALA A 240 -21.38 -10.77 -14.72
C ALA A 240 -20.62 -11.71 -13.77
N GLY A 241 -19.43 -11.31 -13.29
CA GLY A 241 -18.63 -12.08 -12.35
C GLY A 241 -19.04 -11.91 -10.87
N LEU A 242 -19.55 -10.74 -10.48
CA LEU A 242 -19.97 -10.41 -9.11
C LEU A 242 -21.38 -10.90 -8.79
N ARG A 243 -21.51 -12.22 -8.60
CA ARG A 243 -22.74 -12.89 -8.12
C ARG A 243 -22.50 -13.69 -6.82
N PRO A 244 -23.55 -14.01 -6.05
CA PRO A 244 -23.46 -15.03 -5.00
C PRO A 244 -22.95 -16.36 -5.59
N MET A 245 -21.97 -17.00 -4.92
CA MET A 245 -21.39 -18.29 -5.34
C MET A 245 -20.62 -19.00 -4.21
N ASP A 246 -20.51 -20.33 -4.30
CA ASP A 246 -19.37 -21.08 -3.74
C ASP A 246 -18.18 -20.82 -4.67
N PHE A 247 -17.40 -19.81 -4.33
CA PHE A 247 -16.32 -19.30 -5.16
C PHE A 247 -15.27 -20.39 -5.45
N TRP A 248 -14.95 -21.19 -4.44
CA TRP A 248 -13.97 -22.28 -4.58
C TRP A 248 -14.49 -23.39 -5.49
N ALA A 249 -15.74 -23.83 -5.32
CA ALA A 249 -16.33 -24.90 -6.13
C ALA A 249 -16.71 -24.47 -7.56
N GLU A 250 -17.11 -23.21 -7.77
CA GLU A 250 -17.62 -22.71 -9.06
C GLU A 250 -16.59 -22.01 -9.94
N VAL A 251 -15.53 -21.41 -9.37
CA VAL A 251 -14.54 -20.62 -10.14
C VAL A 251 -13.16 -21.28 -10.18
N VAL A 252 -12.74 -21.94 -9.10
CA VAL A 252 -11.34 -22.40 -8.94
C VAL A 252 -11.17 -23.90 -9.14
N ARG A 253 -12.10 -24.71 -8.61
CA ARG A 253 -12.11 -26.17 -8.74
C ARG A 253 -12.48 -26.72 -10.14
N PRO A 254 -13.30 -26.08 -10.99
CA PRO A 254 -13.72 -26.68 -12.25
C PRO A 254 -12.59 -26.80 -13.28
N ASN A 255 -12.22 -28.05 -13.58
CA ASN A 255 -11.26 -28.42 -14.63
C ASN A 255 -11.88 -28.44 -16.05
N PHE A 256 -13.13 -28.02 -16.19
CA PHE A 256 -13.86 -27.94 -17.47
C PHE A 256 -14.19 -26.49 -17.79
N VAL A 257 -14.05 -26.10 -19.06
CA VAL A 257 -14.46 -24.80 -19.60
C VAL A 257 -15.73 -25.02 -20.42
N PRO A 258 -16.82 -24.27 -20.21
CA PRO A 258 -18.03 -24.42 -21.00
C PRO A 258 -17.79 -24.26 -22.50
N THR A 259 -18.45 -25.09 -23.30
CA THR A 259 -18.35 -25.07 -24.77
C THR A 259 -19.41 -24.21 -25.44
N GLU A 260 -20.51 -23.88 -24.75
CA GLU A 260 -21.49 -22.90 -25.23
C GLU A 260 -20.93 -21.48 -25.07
N GLU A 261 -21.03 -20.65 -26.11
CA GLU A 261 -20.42 -19.30 -26.12
C GLU A 261 -20.93 -18.42 -24.97
N ALA A 262 -22.25 -18.42 -24.70
CA ALA A 262 -22.84 -17.61 -23.65
C ALA A 262 -22.36 -18.02 -22.24
N GLU A 263 -22.32 -19.32 -21.95
CA GLU A 263 -21.77 -19.85 -20.69
C GLU A 263 -20.26 -19.58 -20.57
N LYS A 264 -19.51 -19.75 -21.68
CA LYS A 264 -18.08 -19.51 -21.73
C LYS A 264 -17.73 -18.06 -21.42
N LEU A 265 -18.47 -17.09 -21.97
CA LEU A 265 -18.27 -15.67 -21.66
C LEU A 265 -18.57 -15.37 -20.17
N ARG A 266 -19.63 -15.95 -19.60
CA ARG A 266 -19.95 -15.78 -18.16
C ARG A 266 -18.90 -16.44 -17.26
N TYR A 267 -18.36 -17.60 -17.65
CA TYR A 267 -17.25 -18.26 -16.98
C TYR A 267 -15.96 -17.43 -17.04
N ASN A 268 -15.62 -16.87 -18.22
CA ASN A 268 -14.48 -15.97 -18.39
C ASN A 268 -14.61 -14.72 -17.51
N ALA A 269 -15.79 -14.09 -17.47
CA ALA A 269 -16.07 -12.94 -16.62
C ALA A 269 -15.92 -13.25 -15.12
N ALA A 270 -16.47 -14.37 -14.65
CA ALA A 270 -16.30 -14.84 -13.27
C ALA A 270 -14.82 -15.12 -12.93
N ARG A 271 -14.04 -15.65 -13.87
CA ARG A 271 -12.61 -15.92 -13.67
C ARG A 271 -11.72 -14.66 -13.70
N LEU A 272 -12.01 -13.69 -14.56
CA LEU A 272 -11.31 -12.40 -14.62
C LEU A 272 -11.54 -11.62 -13.32
N THR A 273 -12.80 -11.44 -12.96
CA THR A 273 -13.24 -10.79 -11.72
C THR A 273 -12.72 -11.54 -10.49
N GLY A 274 -12.84 -12.87 -10.46
CA GLY A 274 -12.33 -13.71 -9.37
C GLY A 274 -10.81 -13.64 -9.20
N SER A 275 -10.03 -13.59 -10.28
CA SER A 275 -8.57 -13.46 -10.22
C SER A 275 -8.15 -12.17 -9.50
N ALA A 276 -8.75 -11.03 -9.86
CA ALA A 276 -8.45 -9.74 -9.26
C ALA A 276 -9.01 -9.59 -7.82
N ILE A 277 -10.10 -10.28 -7.50
CA ILE A 277 -10.64 -10.34 -6.14
C ILE A 277 -9.78 -11.19 -5.21
N VAL A 278 -9.29 -12.34 -5.66
CA VAL A 278 -8.38 -13.21 -4.88
C VAL A 278 -7.04 -12.53 -4.63
N GLN A 279 -6.55 -11.78 -5.62
CA GLN A 279 -5.36 -10.95 -5.50
C GLN A 279 -5.44 -9.99 -4.29
N GLU A 280 -6.56 -9.28 -4.12
CA GLU A 280 -6.78 -8.36 -3.00
C GLU A 280 -7.16 -9.07 -1.69
N PHE A 281 -8.03 -10.08 -1.74
CA PHE A 281 -8.44 -10.88 -0.58
C PHE A 281 -7.24 -11.51 0.14
N HIS A 282 -6.25 -12.02 -0.60
CA HIS A 282 -5.02 -12.55 -0.01
C HIS A 282 -4.21 -11.48 0.72
N ILE A 283 -4.15 -10.25 0.19
CA ILE A 283 -3.51 -9.10 0.85
C ILE A 283 -4.28 -8.73 2.11
N MET A 284 -5.61 -8.66 2.06
CA MET A 284 -6.46 -8.40 3.23
C MET A 284 -6.21 -9.42 4.36
N LEU A 285 -5.96 -10.69 4.03
CA LEU A 285 -5.60 -11.72 5.01
C LEU A 285 -4.19 -11.52 5.58
N GLN A 286 -3.17 -11.37 4.72
CA GLN A 286 -1.78 -11.16 5.18
C GLN A 286 -1.64 -9.90 6.04
N GLU A 287 -2.35 -8.82 5.70
CA GLU A 287 -2.29 -7.52 6.40
C GLU A 287 -3.30 -7.41 7.56
N GLY A 288 -4.26 -8.33 7.67
CA GLY A 288 -5.26 -8.38 8.76
C GLY A 288 -6.36 -7.32 8.65
N LEU A 289 -6.81 -7.01 7.43
CA LEU A 289 -7.78 -5.95 7.11
C LEU A 289 -9.24 -6.43 7.16
N GLU A 290 -10.14 -5.63 7.73
CA GLU A 290 -11.59 -5.87 7.58
C GLU A 290 -12.11 -5.43 6.20
N TYR A 291 -11.67 -4.26 5.72
CA TYR A 291 -12.15 -3.61 4.49
C TYR A 291 -11.03 -3.46 3.46
N SER A 292 -11.42 -3.48 2.18
CA SER A 292 -10.60 -3.03 1.05
C SER A 292 -11.47 -2.64 -0.15
N TYR A 293 -10.88 -2.26 -1.28
CA TYR A 293 -11.59 -2.14 -2.55
C TYR A 293 -10.73 -2.48 -3.76
N LEU A 294 -11.40 -2.72 -4.88
CA LEU A 294 -10.83 -2.77 -6.22
C LEU A 294 -11.47 -1.67 -7.07
N THR A 295 -10.74 -1.09 -8.01
CA THR A 295 -11.29 -0.09 -8.96
C THR A 295 -10.69 -0.20 -10.36
N ASN A 296 -11.50 0.14 -11.35
CA ASN A 296 -11.08 0.37 -12.74
C ASN A 296 -11.24 1.84 -13.19
N GLY A 297 -11.53 2.76 -12.27
CA GLY A 297 -11.78 4.19 -12.53
C GLY A 297 -13.23 4.53 -12.93
N LEU A 298 -14.01 3.53 -13.35
CA LEU A 298 -15.43 3.67 -13.74
C LEU A 298 -16.39 3.03 -12.73
N ALA A 299 -15.97 1.91 -12.14
CA ALA A 299 -16.67 1.18 -11.11
C ALA A 299 -15.71 0.79 -9.97
N LEU A 300 -16.25 0.75 -8.75
CA LEU A 300 -15.54 0.35 -7.54
C LEU A 300 -16.19 -0.90 -6.96
N VAL A 301 -15.39 -1.86 -6.52
CA VAL A 301 -15.86 -3.05 -5.79
C VAL A 301 -15.38 -2.93 -4.36
N LEU A 302 -16.27 -2.56 -3.45
CA LEU A 302 -15.96 -2.48 -2.02
C LEU A 302 -15.98 -3.88 -1.43
N LEU A 303 -14.95 -4.23 -0.67
CA LEU A 303 -14.70 -5.57 -0.14
C LEU A 303 -14.72 -5.57 1.39
N ARG A 304 -15.28 -6.62 1.99
CA ARG A 304 -15.26 -6.85 3.43
C ARG A 304 -15.08 -8.34 3.78
N ILE A 305 -14.12 -8.65 4.62
CA ILE A 305 -14.00 -9.95 5.29
C ILE A 305 -14.57 -9.78 6.70
N PRO A 306 -15.52 -10.61 7.20
CA PRO A 306 -15.99 -10.54 8.59
C PRO A 306 -14.93 -11.12 9.55
N TYR A 307 -15.02 -10.81 10.85
CA TYR A 307 -14.07 -11.37 11.82
C TYR A 307 -14.28 -12.88 12.04
N ASP A 308 -15.53 -13.30 12.20
CA ASP A 308 -15.90 -14.67 12.60
C ASP A 308 -15.93 -15.70 11.46
N ASP A 309 -15.79 -15.25 10.21
CA ASP A 309 -15.88 -16.10 9.01
C ASP A 309 -14.88 -15.66 7.92
N PRO A 310 -13.57 -15.91 8.10
CA PRO A 310 -12.55 -15.64 7.07
C PRO A 310 -12.80 -16.36 5.74
N SER A 311 -13.72 -17.33 5.69
CA SER A 311 -14.05 -18.06 4.46
C SER A 311 -15.00 -17.31 3.52
N THR A 312 -15.63 -16.24 3.99
CA THR A 312 -16.53 -15.39 3.20
C THR A 312 -15.90 -14.05 2.85
N LEU A 313 -15.97 -13.69 1.57
CA LEU A 313 -15.75 -12.33 1.10
C LEU A 313 -17.08 -11.68 0.71
N TYR A 314 -17.39 -10.56 1.35
CA TYR A 314 -18.51 -9.71 0.99
C TYR A 314 -18.09 -8.64 -0.03
N TYR A 315 -18.92 -8.40 -1.05
CA TYR A 315 -18.66 -7.41 -2.10
C TYR A 315 -19.81 -6.43 -2.33
N HIS A 316 -19.52 -5.18 -2.69
CA HIS A 316 -20.50 -4.20 -3.15
C HIS A 316 -19.99 -3.49 -4.41
N LEU A 317 -20.60 -3.78 -5.57
CA LEU A 317 -20.31 -3.08 -6.81
C LEU A 317 -20.96 -1.70 -6.77
N CYS A 318 -20.17 -0.67 -7.04
CA CYS A 318 -20.57 0.73 -7.14
C CYS A 318 -20.27 1.23 -8.56
N GLU A 319 -21.21 1.92 -9.19
CA GLU A 319 -21.05 2.49 -10.53
C GLU A 319 -21.44 3.99 -10.52
N PRO A 320 -20.56 4.90 -10.08
CA PRO A 320 -20.89 6.32 -9.87
C PRO A 320 -21.53 7.04 -11.06
N ASN A 321 -21.13 6.70 -12.30
CA ASN A 321 -21.68 7.27 -13.53
C ASN A 321 -23.06 6.69 -13.93
N MET A 322 -23.51 5.61 -13.29
CA MET A 322 -24.81 4.96 -13.51
C MET A 322 -25.77 5.13 -12.32
N GLU A 323 -25.24 5.36 -11.11
CA GLU A 323 -26.02 5.57 -9.88
C GLU A 323 -26.57 6.99 -9.71
N ILE A 324 -25.92 8.00 -10.32
CA ILE A 324 -26.26 9.42 -10.12
C ILE A 324 -27.03 9.95 -11.33
N ASN A 325 -28.29 10.34 -11.13
CA ASN A 325 -29.01 11.14 -12.11
C ASN A 325 -28.78 12.65 -11.85
N PRO A 326 -28.05 13.38 -12.71
CA PRO A 326 -27.70 14.78 -12.48
C PRO A 326 -28.92 15.73 -12.46
N ASP A 327 -30.06 15.30 -13.01
CA ASP A 327 -31.27 16.13 -13.12
C ASP A 327 -32.23 15.96 -11.92
N ASN A 328 -31.95 15.04 -10.99
CA ASN A 328 -32.92 14.67 -9.95
C ASN A 328 -32.31 14.24 -8.60
N ASP A 329 -31.04 13.82 -8.52
CA ASP A 329 -30.42 13.34 -7.27
C ASP A 329 -29.49 14.36 -6.61
N GLY A 330 -29.69 14.58 -5.31
CA GLY A 330 -28.79 15.36 -4.47
C GLY A 330 -27.56 14.56 -4.04
N PHE A 331 -26.39 15.20 -4.02
CA PHE A 331 -25.10 14.60 -3.65
C PHE A 331 -24.93 14.32 -2.13
N GLU A 332 -26.04 14.32 -1.38
CA GLU A 332 -26.19 13.92 0.03
C GLU A 332 -26.08 12.39 0.24
N ARG A 333 -26.07 11.62 -0.85
CA ARG A 333 -25.80 10.17 -0.84
C ARG A 333 -24.36 9.90 -1.31
N PRO A 334 -23.65 8.90 -0.74
CA PRO A 334 -22.25 8.65 -1.06
C PRO A 334 -22.07 7.89 -2.40
N MET A 335 -22.67 8.38 -3.48
CA MET A 335 -22.70 7.69 -4.79
C MET A 335 -21.48 8.00 -5.67
N THR A 336 -20.72 9.06 -5.39
CA THR A 336 -19.50 9.41 -6.16
C THR A 336 -18.31 8.55 -5.74
N ALA A 337 -17.32 8.36 -6.63
CA ALA A 337 -16.08 7.64 -6.30
C ALA A 337 -15.39 8.20 -5.05
N ILE A 338 -15.25 9.53 -4.96
CA ILE A 338 -14.70 10.24 -3.78
C ILE A 338 -15.50 9.89 -2.52
N ALA A 339 -16.84 9.95 -2.56
CA ALA A 339 -17.65 9.65 -1.39
C ALA A 339 -17.60 8.17 -0.98
N ARG A 340 -17.59 7.23 -1.94
CA ARG A 340 -17.45 5.79 -1.70
C ARG A 340 -16.10 5.47 -1.02
N VAL A 341 -14.99 6.00 -1.55
CA VAL A 341 -13.64 5.79 -0.99
C VAL A 341 -13.48 6.50 0.35
N LEU A 342 -13.98 7.72 0.50
CA LEU A 342 -13.99 8.45 1.78
C LEU A 342 -14.70 7.66 2.88
N CYS A 343 -15.92 7.16 2.60
CA CYS A 343 -16.69 6.39 3.57
C CYS A 343 -15.97 5.09 3.95
N LEU A 344 -15.37 4.39 2.97
CA LEU A 344 -14.57 3.20 3.24
C LEU A 344 -13.35 3.51 4.13
N CYS A 345 -12.60 4.58 3.84
CA CYS A 345 -11.47 5.01 4.65
C CYS A 345 -11.89 5.31 6.11
N LEU A 346 -12.98 6.05 6.29
CA LEU A 346 -13.53 6.39 7.62
C LEU A 346 -14.02 5.14 8.38
N MET A 347 -14.57 4.15 7.69
CA MET A 347 -14.88 2.83 8.28
C MET A 347 -13.60 2.09 8.69
N SER A 348 -12.54 2.12 7.87
CA SER A 348 -11.24 1.53 8.20
C SER A 348 -10.53 2.19 9.39
N PHE A 349 -10.70 3.51 9.63
CA PHE A 349 -10.21 4.15 10.87
C PHE A 349 -10.92 3.63 12.14
N GLY A 350 -12.17 3.15 12.00
CA GLY A 350 -12.92 2.48 13.06
C GLY A 350 -12.46 1.04 13.31
N SER A 351 -12.03 0.34 12.25
CA SER A 351 -11.51 -1.03 12.29
C SER A 351 -10.21 -1.13 13.12
N GLN A 352 -10.02 -2.28 13.76
CA GLN A 352 -8.69 -2.70 14.22
C GLN A 352 -8.07 -3.61 13.16
N LEU A 353 -6.73 -3.66 13.10
CA LEU A 353 -6.03 -4.72 12.38
C LEU A 353 -6.14 -6.01 13.19
N ARG A 354 -6.40 -7.14 12.53
CA ARG A 354 -6.44 -8.45 13.19
C ARG A 354 -5.04 -8.87 13.62
N ASP A 355 -4.96 -9.58 14.74
CA ASP A 355 -3.72 -10.15 15.28
C ASP A 355 -3.09 -11.21 14.34
N GLN A 356 -1.91 -11.73 14.68
CA GLN A 356 -1.21 -12.71 13.86
C GLN A 356 -1.80 -14.12 13.99
N GLU A 357 -2.32 -14.48 15.16
CA GLU A 357 -3.05 -15.74 15.39
C GLU A 357 -4.22 -15.89 14.42
N TRP A 358 -5.15 -14.92 14.35
CA TRP A 358 -6.28 -14.94 13.42
C TRP A 358 -5.83 -15.09 11.96
N ARG A 359 -4.74 -14.41 11.56
CA ARG A 359 -4.19 -14.50 10.20
C ARG A 359 -3.73 -15.92 9.90
N ASN A 360 -3.02 -16.56 10.82
CA ASN A 360 -2.55 -17.92 10.64
C ASN A 360 -3.73 -18.90 10.55
N ASP A 361 -4.68 -18.83 11.48
CA ASP A 361 -5.85 -19.69 11.50
C ASP A 361 -6.66 -19.58 10.19
N ALA A 362 -6.94 -18.35 9.73
CA ALA A 362 -7.61 -18.12 8.45
C ALA A 362 -6.88 -18.78 7.27
N LEU A 363 -5.54 -18.65 7.21
CA LEU A 363 -4.73 -19.20 6.12
C LEU A 363 -4.59 -20.74 6.15
N THR A 364 -4.86 -21.40 7.29
CA THR A 364 -4.97 -22.87 7.37
C THR A 364 -6.31 -23.41 6.86
N GLN A 365 -7.39 -22.65 7.05
CA GLN A 365 -8.75 -23.06 6.67
C GLN A 365 -9.05 -22.80 5.18
N LEU A 366 -8.36 -21.83 4.59
CA LEU A 366 -8.61 -21.36 3.22
C LEU A 366 -7.85 -22.17 2.16
N PRO A 367 -8.47 -22.46 1.01
CA PRO A 367 -7.82 -23.14 -0.10
C PRO A 367 -6.85 -22.22 -0.87
N GLU A 368 -5.90 -22.85 -1.56
CA GLU A 368 -4.90 -22.19 -2.40
C GLU A 368 -5.32 -22.16 -3.86
N TRP A 369 -5.15 -21.01 -4.52
CA TRP A 369 -5.33 -20.89 -5.96
C TRP A 369 -4.07 -21.45 -6.67
N THR A 370 -4.16 -22.71 -7.09
CA THR A 370 -3.03 -23.46 -7.67
C THR A 370 -2.88 -23.33 -9.19
N THR A 371 -3.82 -22.67 -9.90
CA THR A 371 -3.87 -22.66 -11.37
C THR A 371 -3.27 -21.39 -12.01
N SER A 372 -2.43 -21.57 -13.03
CA SER A 372 -1.81 -20.47 -13.78
C SER A 372 -2.77 -19.89 -14.83
N PHE A 373 -3.31 -18.70 -14.54
CA PHE A 373 -4.04 -17.84 -15.47
C PHE A 373 -3.28 -17.58 -16.77
N ALA A 374 -1.95 -17.55 -16.79
CA ALA A 374 -1.18 -17.39 -18.03
C ALA A 374 -1.38 -18.55 -19.03
N TYR A 375 -1.71 -19.76 -18.55
CA TYR A 375 -2.11 -20.90 -19.38
C TYR A 375 -3.58 -20.84 -19.82
N ILE A 376 -4.42 -20.05 -19.15
CA ILE A 376 -5.88 -20.08 -19.33
C ILE A 376 -6.38 -18.85 -20.11
N TYR A 377 -5.85 -17.67 -19.82
CA TYR A 377 -6.07 -16.46 -20.61
C TYR A 377 -5.49 -16.59 -22.03
N SER A 378 -4.40 -17.36 -22.21
CA SER A 378 -3.90 -17.72 -23.55
C SER A 378 -4.75 -18.78 -24.28
N GLN A 379 -5.78 -19.33 -23.62
CA GLN A 379 -6.80 -20.22 -24.22
C GLN A 379 -8.15 -19.47 -24.42
N ILE A 380 -8.26 -18.22 -23.96
CA ILE A 380 -9.38 -17.33 -24.30
C ILE A 380 -8.94 -16.50 -25.51
N PRO A 381 -9.58 -16.64 -26.69
CA PRO A 381 -9.32 -15.78 -27.84
C PRO A 381 -9.49 -14.29 -27.50
N GLU A 382 -8.66 -13.44 -28.07
CA GLU A 382 -8.75 -11.97 -27.95
C GLU A 382 -10.13 -11.45 -28.38
N ALA A 383 -10.74 -12.09 -29.38
CA ALA A 383 -12.10 -11.82 -29.85
C ALA A 383 -13.22 -12.25 -28.88
N GLU A 384 -12.93 -12.96 -27.78
CA GLU A 384 -13.85 -13.26 -26.68
C GLU A 384 -13.62 -12.33 -25.47
N LEU A 385 -12.37 -11.92 -25.21
CA LEU A 385 -12.02 -10.99 -24.12
C LEU A 385 -12.69 -9.61 -24.27
N HIS A 386 -13.10 -9.26 -25.47
CA HIS A 386 -13.76 -7.99 -25.81
C HIS A 386 -15.26 -8.14 -26.14
N ARG A 387 -15.88 -9.29 -25.83
CA ARG A 387 -17.35 -9.48 -25.88
C ARG A 387 -17.96 -9.25 -24.50
N ASP A 388 -19.06 -8.53 -24.46
CA ASP A 388 -19.82 -8.34 -23.23
C ASP A 388 -20.52 -9.65 -22.82
N PRO A 389 -20.31 -10.16 -21.58
CA PRO A 389 -20.89 -11.42 -21.14
C PRO A 389 -22.40 -11.33 -20.93
N PRO A 390 -23.19 -12.34 -21.36
CA PRO A 390 -24.66 -12.31 -21.23
C PRO A 390 -25.15 -12.06 -19.81
N GLY A 391 -26.06 -11.10 -19.66
CA GLY A 391 -26.56 -10.63 -18.36
C GLY A 391 -25.75 -9.50 -17.72
N SER A 392 -24.78 -8.89 -18.42
CA SER A 392 -24.03 -7.71 -17.95
C SER A 392 -24.80 -6.38 -18.06
N GLU A 393 -26.11 -6.42 -18.28
CA GLU A 393 -26.97 -5.23 -18.31
C GLU A 393 -26.97 -4.51 -16.94
N TYR A 394 -27.05 -3.17 -16.96
CA TYR A 394 -27.14 -2.41 -15.71
C TYR A 394 -28.52 -2.59 -15.09
N THR A 395 -28.58 -3.33 -13.98
CA THR A 395 -29.77 -3.44 -13.15
C THR A 395 -29.63 -2.49 -11.95
N PRO A 396 -30.41 -1.40 -11.88
CA PRO A 396 -30.36 -0.49 -10.73
C PRO A 396 -30.63 -1.25 -9.44
N SER A 397 -29.74 -1.11 -8.45
CA SER A 397 -29.88 -1.79 -7.16
C SER A 397 -31.23 -1.47 -6.52
N VAL A 398 -31.86 -2.45 -5.86
CA VAL A 398 -33.22 -2.31 -5.32
C VAL A 398 -33.29 -1.16 -4.29
N SER A 399 -32.18 -0.86 -3.61
CA SER A 399 -32.00 0.28 -2.70
C SER A 399 -32.04 1.67 -3.37
N SER A 400 -31.97 1.76 -4.70
CA SER A 400 -32.10 3.03 -5.45
C SER A 400 -33.56 3.45 -5.66
N ARG A 401 -34.53 2.53 -5.60
CA ARG A 401 -35.95 2.84 -5.77
C ARG A 401 -36.44 3.75 -4.63
N ARG A 402 -36.67 5.03 -4.93
CA ARG A 402 -37.51 5.91 -4.09
C ARG A 402 -38.88 5.23 -3.96
N THR A 403 -39.42 5.17 -2.73
CA THR A 403 -40.75 4.58 -2.45
C THR A 403 -41.87 5.52 -2.93
N VAL A 404 -41.98 5.68 -4.24
CA VAL A 404 -43.09 6.41 -4.87
C VAL A 404 -44.32 5.51 -4.82
N SER A 405 -45.36 5.97 -4.12
CA SER A 405 -46.63 5.24 -4.01
C SER A 405 -47.19 4.95 -5.40
N GLU A 406 -47.59 3.71 -5.65
CA GLU A 406 -48.27 3.35 -6.89
C GLU A 406 -49.60 4.10 -7.00
N TYR A 407 -49.84 4.71 -8.16
CA TYR A 407 -51.17 5.14 -8.57
C TYR A 407 -51.33 4.84 -10.05
N LEU A 408 -51.87 3.65 -10.35
CA LEU A 408 -52.13 3.18 -11.71
C LEU A 408 -53.47 3.73 -12.23
N PRO A 409 -53.48 4.33 -13.43
CA PRO A 409 -54.66 4.30 -14.30
C PRO A 409 -54.47 3.19 -15.34
N SER A 410 -55.33 2.18 -15.32
CA SER A 410 -55.37 1.15 -16.35
C SER A 410 -55.97 1.71 -17.66
N SER A 411 -55.41 1.34 -18.81
CA SER A 411 -56.15 1.22 -20.09
C SER A 411 -55.35 0.38 -21.09
N SER A 412 -56.01 -0.62 -21.68
CA SER A 412 -55.48 -1.47 -22.75
C SER A 412 -55.66 -0.85 -24.14
N PRO A 413 -54.86 -1.26 -25.15
CA PRO A 413 -54.98 -0.73 -26.51
C PRO A 413 -56.20 -1.30 -27.25
N VAL A 414 -56.81 -0.48 -28.11
CA VAL A 414 -57.87 -0.88 -29.05
C VAL A 414 -57.50 -0.35 -30.43
N GLU A 415 -57.61 -1.21 -31.45
CA GLU A 415 -57.30 -0.87 -32.84
C GLU A 415 -58.37 0.03 -33.48
N SER A 416 -58.00 0.85 -34.46
CA SER A 416 -58.94 1.56 -35.34
C SER A 416 -58.28 1.95 -36.68
N PRO A 417 -58.81 1.53 -37.83
CA PRO A 417 -58.17 1.76 -39.14
C PRO A 417 -58.80 2.87 -39.99
N THR A 418 -58.07 3.24 -41.06
CA THR A 418 -58.52 3.82 -42.34
C THR A 418 -59.02 5.28 -42.48
N LYS A 419 -58.41 5.94 -43.49
CA LYS A 419 -58.96 6.84 -44.54
C LYS A 419 -58.91 8.38 -44.43
N GLU A 420 -58.20 8.94 -45.43
CA GLU A 420 -58.54 10.09 -46.28
C GLU A 420 -58.57 11.54 -45.71
N ARG A 421 -57.57 12.33 -46.10
CA ARG A 421 -57.67 13.27 -47.25
C ARG A 421 -56.29 13.74 -47.75
N ARG A 422 -56.24 14.59 -48.80
CA ARG A 422 -55.11 14.77 -49.73
C ARG A 422 -54.68 16.24 -49.93
N ILE A 423 -53.36 16.51 -49.89
CA ILE A 423 -52.53 17.24 -50.91
C ILE A 423 -52.83 18.76 -51.12
N PRO A 424 -51.90 19.65 -51.58
CA PRO A 424 -50.42 19.68 -51.59
C PRO A 424 -49.78 20.98 -51.01
N THR A 425 -48.44 20.98 -50.87
CA THR A 425 -47.62 22.03 -51.54
C THR A 425 -46.25 21.47 -51.97
N ARG A 426 -45.61 22.10 -52.96
CA ARG A 426 -44.33 21.70 -53.56
C ARG A 426 -43.21 22.68 -53.23
N SER A 427 -42.05 22.17 -52.86
CA SER A 427 -40.76 22.54 -53.46
C SER A 427 -39.71 21.47 -53.13
N GLY A 428 -38.90 21.10 -54.12
CA GLY A 428 -37.79 20.14 -53.97
C GLY A 428 -36.46 20.80 -54.33
N GLY A 429 -35.36 20.29 -53.79
CA GLY A 429 -34.04 20.91 -53.93
C GLY A 429 -32.90 20.01 -53.44
N GLN A 430 -32.69 18.87 -54.09
CA GLN A 430 -31.40 18.14 -54.04
C GLN A 430 -30.35 18.99 -54.80
N CYS A 431 -29.02 18.85 -54.64
CA CYS A 431 -28.23 17.71 -54.19
C CYS A 431 -26.81 18.14 -53.71
N ALA A 432 -26.04 17.20 -53.16
CA ALA A 432 -24.56 17.18 -53.15
C ALA A 432 -24.06 16.30 -54.35
N PRO A 433 -22.76 15.99 -54.60
CA PRO A 433 -21.56 16.12 -53.74
C PRO A 433 -20.19 16.39 -54.46
N SER A 434 -19.09 16.22 -53.70
CA SER A 434 -17.78 15.61 -54.11
C SER A 434 -16.64 16.38 -54.83
N THR A 435 -15.59 16.64 -54.02
CA THR A 435 -14.16 16.25 -54.18
C THR A 435 -13.17 16.85 -55.22
N MET A 436 -12.02 17.27 -54.66
CA MET A 436 -10.61 17.02 -55.04
C MET A 436 -9.81 17.97 -55.97
N HIS A 437 -8.47 17.96 -55.72
CA HIS A 437 -7.34 18.67 -56.36
C HIS A 437 -7.27 20.19 -56.10
N ARG A 438 -6.24 20.71 -55.40
CA ARG A 438 -4.78 20.87 -55.70
C ARG A 438 -4.50 22.02 -56.67
N ASP A 439 -3.66 22.98 -56.24
CA ASP A 439 -2.39 23.33 -56.91
C ASP A 439 -1.49 24.19 -55.99
N ARG A 440 -0.28 24.54 -56.45
CA ARG A 440 0.89 24.96 -55.64
C ARG A 440 1.95 25.67 -56.50
N ASP A 441 2.44 26.82 -56.04
CA ASP A 441 3.72 27.48 -56.42
C ASP A 441 4.22 28.20 -55.14
N ASP A 442 5.44 28.04 -54.62
CA ASP A 442 6.79 28.49 -55.08
C ASP A 442 7.04 30.00 -54.94
N SER A 443 8.20 30.54 -54.53
CA SER A 443 9.48 30.11 -53.86
C SER A 443 10.46 31.32 -53.97
N PRO A 444 11.71 31.36 -53.41
CA PRO A 444 12.41 30.48 -52.44
C PRO A 444 12.56 31.14 -51.02
N ASP A 445 13.68 31.50 -50.34
CA ASP A 445 15.15 31.54 -50.55
C ASP A 445 15.99 31.72 -49.23
N SER A 446 17.32 31.78 -49.36
CA SER A 446 18.40 32.35 -48.49
C SER A 446 18.73 31.77 -47.09
N ASP A 447 19.27 30.55 -47.09
CA ASP A 447 20.60 30.14 -46.57
C ASP A 447 21.15 30.43 -45.13
N MET A 448 21.52 29.30 -44.49
CA MET A 448 22.79 28.99 -43.76
C MET A 448 23.10 29.45 -42.30
N ASP A 449 23.31 28.42 -41.46
CA ASP A 449 24.08 28.32 -40.20
C ASP A 449 25.62 28.56 -40.41
N PRO A 450 26.55 28.64 -39.39
CA PRO A 450 26.50 27.98 -38.07
C PRO A 450 27.13 28.65 -36.80
N ALA A 451 26.61 28.24 -35.63
CA ALA A 451 27.33 27.82 -34.39
C ALA A 451 28.01 28.79 -33.36
N ARG A 452 27.95 28.33 -32.08
CA ARG A 452 28.74 28.64 -30.84
C ARG A 452 28.55 30.02 -30.14
N GLY A 453 28.23 30.03 -28.83
CA GLY A 453 28.24 31.28 -28.03
C GLY A 453 28.20 31.23 -26.48
N GLY A 454 27.27 30.51 -25.84
CA GLY A 454 27.28 30.24 -24.38
C GLY A 454 26.82 31.36 -23.41
N ARG A 455 26.70 30.96 -22.11
CA ARG A 455 26.16 31.69 -20.93
C ARG A 455 24.64 31.96 -20.96
N LYS A 456 23.87 32.04 -19.88
CA LYS A 456 23.78 31.47 -18.49
C LYS A 456 22.82 32.42 -17.72
N ARG A 457 21.99 31.89 -16.80
CA ARG A 457 20.97 32.57 -15.95
C ARG A 457 19.59 32.75 -16.63
N GLY A 458 18.45 32.36 -16.05
CA GLY A 458 18.20 31.34 -15.01
C GLY A 458 17.32 31.75 -13.82
N PHE A 459 16.27 30.95 -13.58
CA PHE A 459 15.43 30.82 -12.38
C PHE A 459 15.05 29.32 -12.32
N SER A 460 15.32 28.53 -11.27
CA SER A 460 14.68 28.45 -9.95
C SER A 460 13.19 28.06 -10.01
N GLN A 461 12.69 27.07 -9.27
CA GLN A 461 13.34 26.15 -8.32
C GLN A 461 12.51 24.85 -8.24
N VAL A 462 13.14 23.68 -8.34
CA VAL A 462 12.49 22.40 -7.99
C VAL A 462 12.77 22.14 -6.52
N THR A 463 11.73 22.11 -5.69
CA THR A 463 11.85 21.76 -4.27
C THR A 463 11.99 20.25 -4.11
N SER A 464 13.23 19.78 -4.03
CA SER A 464 13.55 18.39 -3.69
C SER A 464 12.88 17.97 -2.38
N SER A 465 12.28 16.78 -2.35
CA SER A 465 11.62 16.20 -1.17
C SER A 465 12.57 16.14 0.04
N PRO A 466 12.19 16.68 1.22
CA PRO A 466 12.98 16.54 2.43
C PRO A 466 13.03 15.09 2.94
N SER A 467 14.22 14.65 3.35
CA SER A 467 14.44 13.41 4.12
C SER A 467 13.80 13.51 5.51
N SER A 468 13.35 12.38 6.07
CA SER A 468 12.57 12.31 7.31
C SER A 468 13.29 12.78 8.60
N PRO A 469 12.67 13.68 9.37
CA PRO A 469 12.78 13.82 10.84
C PRO A 469 11.49 13.27 11.51
N SER A 470 11.38 13.07 12.85
CA SER A 470 12.39 13.07 13.92
C SER A 470 11.81 12.51 15.23
N VAL A 471 12.27 11.33 15.69
CA VAL A 471 11.75 10.69 16.91
C VAL A 471 12.52 11.10 18.18
N GLN A 472 11.91 11.91 19.05
CA GLN A 472 12.28 11.99 20.48
C GLN A 472 11.05 12.21 21.39
N ARG A 473 11.03 11.48 22.52
CA ARG A 473 10.37 11.73 23.82
C ARG A 473 9.23 12.78 23.84
N SER A 474 8.05 12.45 24.38
CA SER A 474 7.93 12.10 25.80
C SER A 474 6.62 11.40 26.16
N ALA A 475 6.66 10.46 27.11
CA ALA A 475 5.46 9.91 27.72
C ALA A 475 4.95 10.81 28.86
N ARG A 476 3.69 11.28 28.80
CA ARG A 476 2.91 11.74 29.97
C ARG A 476 1.39 11.78 29.68
N GLN A 477 0.68 10.83 30.30
CA GLN A 477 -0.71 10.89 30.77
C GLN A 477 -1.71 11.83 30.07
N THR A 478 -2.62 11.24 29.29
CA THR A 478 -4.06 11.47 29.46
C THR A 478 -4.75 10.11 29.58
N GLY A 479 -5.83 10.02 30.34
CA GLY A 479 -6.44 8.74 30.73
C GLY A 479 -7.84 8.53 30.16
N SER A 480 -8.10 7.32 29.67
CA SER A 480 -9.44 6.73 29.63
C SER A 480 -9.39 5.38 30.37
N ARG A 481 -10.52 4.95 30.94
CA ARG A 481 -10.62 3.72 31.76
C ARG A 481 -11.38 2.63 31.01
N HIS A 482 -11.07 1.38 31.40
CA HIS A 482 -11.66 0.12 30.92
C HIS A 482 -11.20 -0.26 29.49
N VAL A 483 -10.85 -1.52 29.19
CA VAL A 483 -10.99 -2.79 29.94
C VAL A 483 -9.62 -3.45 30.22
N GLN A 484 -9.54 -4.36 31.18
CA GLN A 484 -8.35 -5.13 31.59
C GLN A 484 -8.17 -6.41 30.73
N GLY A 485 -7.00 -7.05 30.64
CA GLY A 485 -5.69 -6.64 31.14
C GLY A 485 -4.75 -7.83 31.45
N SER A 486 -3.72 -8.02 30.62
CA SER A 486 -2.57 -8.91 30.87
C SER A 486 -1.35 -8.47 30.04
N GLN A 487 -1.46 -8.58 28.71
CA GLN A 487 -0.40 -8.33 27.71
C GLN A 487 0.33 -6.98 27.87
N SER A 488 -0.39 -5.92 28.27
CA SER A 488 0.15 -4.55 28.31
C SER A 488 1.35 -4.33 29.26
N GLN A 489 1.62 -5.25 30.19
CA GLN A 489 2.81 -5.18 31.04
C GLN A 489 4.05 -5.81 30.38
N GLU A 490 3.90 -6.87 29.59
CA GLU A 490 5.03 -7.69 29.09
C GLU A 490 5.81 -6.97 27.99
N HIS A 491 5.11 -6.22 27.13
CA HIS A 491 5.73 -5.34 26.14
C HIS A 491 6.49 -4.15 26.78
N SER A 492 6.28 -3.84 28.06
CA SER A 492 6.97 -2.76 28.79
C SER A 492 8.33 -3.18 29.39
N ALA A 493 8.60 -4.49 29.50
CA ALA A 493 9.83 -5.01 30.11
C ALA A 493 11.10 -4.44 29.46
N GLN A 494 12.14 -4.13 30.24
CA GLN A 494 13.42 -3.68 29.70
C GLN A 494 14.24 -4.88 29.19
N PHE A 495 15.13 -4.65 28.23
CA PHE A 495 16.02 -5.72 27.73
C PHE A 495 16.99 -6.19 28.82
N CYS A 496 17.29 -7.49 28.84
CA CYS A 496 18.32 -8.04 29.70
C CYS A 496 19.71 -7.50 29.32
N THR A 497 20.56 -7.28 30.32
CA THR A 497 21.94 -6.80 30.10
C THR A 497 22.78 -7.82 29.31
N GLN A 498 23.73 -7.33 28.51
CA GLN A 498 24.70 -8.16 27.78
C GLN A 498 25.42 -9.09 28.76
N ARG A 499 25.81 -8.57 29.93
CA ARG A 499 26.42 -9.36 31.01
C ARG A 499 25.51 -10.46 31.57
N CYS A 500 24.21 -10.22 31.70
CA CYS A 500 23.25 -11.23 32.15
C CYS A 500 23.09 -12.35 31.12
N LEU A 501 22.99 -12.02 29.83
CA LEU A 501 22.83 -13.01 28.77
C LEU A 501 24.14 -13.77 28.47
N LEU A 502 25.30 -13.13 28.65
CA LEU A 502 26.60 -13.83 28.61
C LEU A 502 26.74 -14.79 29.80
N GLY A 503 26.30 -14.39 30.99
CA GLY A 503 26.19 -15.26 32.17
C GLY A 503 25.32 -16.49 31.91
N LEU A 504 24.15 -16.31 31.29
CA LEU A 504 23.25 -17.39 30.90
C LEU A 504 23.89 -18.36 29.88
N GLN A 505 24.62 -17.82 28.90
CA GLN A 505 25.32 -18.61 27.87
C GLN A 505 26.48 -19.44 28.46
N GLN A 506 27.16 -18.92 29.50
CA GLN A 506 28.34 -19.55 30.11
C GLN A 506 28.04 -20.35 31.39
N GLY A 507 26.78 -20.42 31.85
CA GLY A 507 26.40 -21.08 33.11
C GLY A 507 26.87 -20.34 34.37
N GLY A 508 27.03 -19.02 34.26
CA GLY A 508 27.56 -18.12 35.28
C GLY A 508 26.53 -17.64 36.31
N ILE A 509 26.83 -16.48 36.90
CA ILE A 509 25.98 -15.79 37.88
C ILE A 509 25.10 -14.73 37.22
N LEU A 510 23.94 -14.48 37.83
CA LEU A 510 23.03 -13.40 37.45
C LEU A 510 23.70 -12.02 37.63
N ASP A 511 23.60 -11.16 36.63
CA ASP A 511 24.02 -9.76 36.76
C ASP A 511 23.03 -8.97 37.61
N LYS A 512 23.51 -8.41 38.72
CA LYS A 512 22.73 -7.61 39.68
C LYS A 512 22.10 -6.35 39.09
N HIS A 513 22.53 -5.92 37.90
CA HIS A 513 22.00 -4.74 37.19
C HIS A 513 20.99 -5.11 36.09
N CYS A 514 20.71 -6.39 35.87
CA CYS A 514 19.68 -6.80 34.92
C CYS A 514 18.30 -6.36 35.46
N PRO A 515 17.50 -5.57 34.69
CA PRO A 515 16.22 -5.06 35.16
C PRO A 515 15.20 -6.16 35.48
N ASN A 516 15.37 -7.35 34.91
CA ASN A 516 14.43 -8.47 35.01
C ASN A 516 14.92 -9.57 35.98
N ILE A 517 15.94 -9.30 36.80
CA ILE A 517 16.62 -10.30 37.65
C ILE A 517 15.70 -11.09 38.58
N GLU A 518 14.65 -10.48 39.13
CA GLU A 518 13.72 -11.17 40.03
C GLU A 518 12.83 -12.19 39.30
N PHE A 519 12.52 -11.95 38.02
CA PHE A 519 11.86 -12.94 37.17
C PHE A 519 12.79 -14.12 36.86
N HIS A 520 14.07 -13.85 36.59
CA HIS A 520 15.07 -14.91 36.35
C HIS A 520 15.27 -15.82 37.58
N ARG A 521 15.02 -15.28 38.78
CA ARG A 521 15.04 -16.00 40.06
C ARG A 521 13.73 -16.73 40.39
N ARG A 522 12.60 -16.31 39.83
CA ARG A 522 11.24 -16.78 40.22
C ARG A 522 11.01 -16.79 41.74
N GLY A 523 11.55 -15.77 42.45
CA GLY A 523 11.47 -15.66 43.91
C GLY A 523 12.43 -16.56 44.71
N LEU A 524 13.30 -17.34 44.07
CA LEU A 524 14.34 -18.13 44.73
C LEU A 524 15.59 -17.28 44.99
N ASN A 525 16.24 -17.48 46.14
CA ASN A 525 17.51 -16.83 46.50
C ASN A 525 18.74 -17.38 45.73
N SER A 526 18.59 -17.65 44.43
CA SER A 526 19.67 -18.08 43.55
C SER A 526 20.56 -16.91 43.13
N SER A 527 21.88 -17.16 43.13
CA SER A 527 22.89 -16.31 42.49
C SER A 527 23.16 -16.70 41.03
N ARG A 528 22.62 -17.83 40.56
CA ARG A 528 22.78 -18.36 39.19
C ARG A 528 21.44 -18.38 38.44
N HIS A 529 21.53 -18.43 37.11
CA HIS A 529 20.39 -18.67 36.24
C HIS A 529 19.77 -20.04 36.55
N LEU A 530 18.43 -20.11 36.57
CA LEU A 530 17.68 -21.36 36.80
C LEU A 530 17.63 -22.27 35.55
N ILE A 531 17.99 -21.73 34.40
CA ILE A 531 18.00 -22.37 33.08
C ILE A 531 19.31 -22.00 32.36
N ASN A 532 19.65 -22.70 31.27
CA ASN A 532 20.74 -22.32 30.37
C ASN A 532 20.21 -21.67 29.07
N ALA A 533 21.11 -21.13 28.24
CA ALA A 533 20.72 -20.43 27.01
C ALA A 533 19.95 -21.30 25.99
N ARG A 534 20.21 -22.61 25.90
CA ARG A 534 19.43 -23.52 25.03
C ARG A 534 18.00 -23.66 25.52
N ASP A 535 17.80 -23.81 26.82
CA ASP A 535 16.47 -23.91 27.42
C ASP A 535 15.66 -22.63 27.23
N LEU A 536 16.33 -21.46 27.23
CA LEU A 536 15.69 -20.18 26.90
C LEU A 536 15.28 -20.12 25.43
N VAL A 537 16.16 -20.50 24.50
CA VAL A 537 15.86 -20.56 23.06
C VAL A 537 14.70 -21.53 22.77
N GLN A 538 14.67 -22.68 23.46
CA GLN A 538 13.59 -23.65 23.33
C GLN A 538 12.26 -23.11 23.88
N GLN A 539 12.26 -22.46 25.05
CA GLN A 539 11.05 -21.84 25.60
C GLN A 539 10.54 -20.69 24.74
N ILE A 540 11.42 -19.82 24.23
CA ILE A 540 11.02 -18.75 23.30
C ILE A 540 10.44 -19.34 22.01
N LYS A 541 11.02 -20.42 21.46
CA LYS A 541 10.42 -21.11 20.31
C LYS A 541 9.04 -21.66 20.65
N GLN A 542 8.89 -22.40 21.75
CA GLN A 542 7.61 -23.00 22.14
C GLN A 542 6.54 -21.91 22.34
N GLN A 543 6.87 -20.85 23.06
CA GLN A 543 6.00 -19.69 23.29
C GLN A 543 5.53 -19.07 21.96
N LEU A 544 6.42 -18.85 20.99
CA LEU A 544 6.08 -18.26 19.68
C LEU A 544 5.46 -19.26 18.67
N ASP A 545 5.55 -20.56 18.90
CA ASP A 545 4.77 -21.57 18.18
C ASP A 545 3.34 -21.67 18.76
N GLU A 546 3.19 -21.49 20.08
CA GLU A 546 1.91 -21.50 20.80
C GLU A 546 1.10 -20.21 20.54
N ASN A 547 1.70 -19.03 20.72
CA ASN A 547 1.14 -17.72 20.35
C ASN A 547 2.19 -16.85 19.64
N ILE A 548 2.01 -16.55 18.35
CA ILE A 548 3.00 -15.76 17.58
C ILE A 548 2.93 -14.24 17.88
N ASP A 549 1.85 -13.75 18.49
CA ASP A 549 1.72 -12.36 18.95
C ASP A 549 2.49 -12.05 20.26
N ASP A 550 3.11 -13.04 20.90
CA ASP A 550 4.02 -12.88 22.06
C ASP A 550 5.36 -12.16 21.71
N CYS A 551 5.48 -11.61 20.50
CA CYS A 551 6.60 -10.77 20.07
C CYS A 551 6.15 -9.45 19.43
N THR A 552 6.98 -8.41 19.54
CA THR A 552 6.64 -7.06 19.06
C THR A 552 7.70 -6.57 18.09
N PRO A 553 7.37 -6.23 16.83
CA PRO A 553 8.33 -5.64 15.89
C PRO A 553 8.81 -4.28 16.42
N MET A 554 10.09 -3.96 16.22
CA MET A 554 10.71 -2.75 16.74
C MET A 554 11.63 -2.08 15.71
N GLY A 555 11.50 -0.77 15.55
CA GLY A 555 12.24 -0.02 14.53
C GLY A 555 11.73 -0.30 13.11
N GLY A 556 12.58 -0.05 12.10
CA GLY A 556 12.26 -0.31 10.70
C GLY A 556 12.84 -1.65 10.22
N CYS A 557 12.29 -2.19 9.13
CA CYS A 557 12.87 -3.36 8.48
C CYS A 557 14.23 -3.03 7.86
N GLY A 558 15.27 -3.76 8.24
CA GLY A 558 16.59 -3.70 7.60
C GLY A 558 16.64 -4.54 6.32
N ALA A 559 17.75 -4.45 5.59
CA ALA A 559 17.91 -5.14 4.29
C ALA A 559 17.98 -6.69 4.37
N SER A 560 18.06 -7.27 5.57
CA SER A 560 18.18 -8.72 5.80
C SER A 560 17.21 -9.25 6.87
N GLY A 561 16.28 -8.42 7.35
CA GLY A 561 15.34 -8.77 8.40
C GLY A 561 14.86 -7.56 9.21
N ALA A 562 13.79 -7.76 9.97
CA ALA A 562 13.25 -6.79 10.93
C ALA A 562 13.60 -7.21 12.37
N PRO A 563 13.90 -6.28 13.29
CA PRO A 563 14.09 -6.60 14.70
C PRO A 563 12.73 -6.76 15.42
N PHE A 564 12.67 -7.71 16.34
CA PHE A 564 11.55 -7.96 17.24
C PHE A 564 12.04 -7.95 18.68
N LYS A 565 11.23 -7.39 19.58
CA LYS A 565 11.35 -7.55 21.03
C LYS A 565 10.57 -8.80 21.45
N ILE A 566 11.21 -9.67 22.23
CA ILE A 566 10.62 -10.91 22.73
C ILE A 566 10.89 -11.00 24.23
N THR A 567 9.88 -11.30 25.04
CA THR A 567 10.03 -11.58 26.49
C THR A 567 9.61 -13.02 26.75
N CYS A 568 10.52 -13.84 27.28
CA CYS A 568 10.19 -15.18 27.75
C CYS A 568 9.30 -15.10 29.00
N THR A 569 8.03 -15.50 28.90
CA THR A 569 7.03 -15.37 29.97
C THR A 569 7.45 -16.08 31.27
N THR A 570 7.94 -17.32 31.18
CA THR A 570 8.29 -18.18 32.33
C THR A 570 9.40 -17.60 33.24
N TYR A 571 10.32 -16.79 32.69
CA TYR A 571 11.53 -16.33 33.40
C TYR A 571 11.89 -14.85 33.17
N GLY A 572 11.09 -14.08 32.43
CA GLY A 572 11.29 -12.65 32.17
C GLY A 572 12.54 -12.28 31.37
N TYR A 573 13.15 -13.21 30.61
CA TYR A 573 14.28 -12.88 29.75
C TYR A 573 13.80 -12.11 28.51
N THR A 574 14.13 -10.81 28.43
CA THR A 574 13.76 -9.94 27.30
C THR A 574 14.96 -9.77 26.36
N VAL A 575 14.78 -10.20 25.11
CA VAL A 575 15.82 -10.36 24.07
C VAL A 575 15.36 -9.77 22.74
N VAL A 576 16.28 -9.71 21.76
CA VAL A 576 15.98 -9.33 20.38
C VAL A 576 15.89 -10.59 19.51
N GLY A 577 14.83 -10.71 18.72
CA GLY A 577 14.78 -11.62 17.57
C GLY A 577 14.95 -10.84 16.26
N LYS A 578 16.03 -11.06 15.51
CA LYS A 578 16.13 -10.57 14.12
C LYS A 578 15.34 -11.53 13.23
N GLY A 579 14.10 -11.16 12.90
CA GLY A 579 13.19 -11.93 12.05
C GLY A 579 13.46 -11.73 10.56
N THR A 580 13.36 -12.80 9.77
CA THR A 580 13.56 -12.77 8.32
C THR A 580 12.69 -13.79 7.59
N THR A 581 12.58 -13.65 6.27
CA THR A 581 11.75 -14.49 5.39
C THR A 581 12.47 -15.78 4.99
N SER A 582 11.72 -16.79 4.56
CA SER A 582 12.29 -18.05 4.06
C SER A 582 13.15 -17.89 2.81
N ARG A 583 12.98 -16.79 2.03
CA ARG A 583 13.84 -16.50 0.87
C ARG A 583 15.24 -16.07 1.32
N LEU A 584 15.33 -15.10 2.23
CA LEU A 584 16.60 -14.57 2.74
C LEU A 584 17.29 -15.50 3.75
N TRP A 585 16.57 -16.44 4.37
CA TRP A 585 17.14 -17.34 5.38
C TRP A 585 18.37 -18.13 4.91
N LYS A 586 18.49 -18.44 3.61
CA LYS A 586 19.67 -19.10 3.01
C LYS A 586 20.97 -18.28 3.10
N GLU A 587 20.86 -16.97 3.24
CA GLU A 587 21.98 -16.05 3.49
C GLU A 587 22.11 -15.73 4.98
N VAL A 588 20.99 -15.38 5.63
CA VAL A 588 20.96 -14.91 7.03
C VAL A 588 21.32 -16.00 8.04
N SER A 589 21.01 -17.28 7.77
CA SER A 589 21.40 -18.39 8.67
C SER A 589 22.90 -18.48 8.91
N ARG A 590 23.73 -18.10 7.92
CA ARG A 590 25.21 -18.06 8.02
C ARG A 590 25.71 -17.06 9.06
N GLU A 591 24.88 -16.08 9.45
CA GLU A 591 25.22 -15.13 10.50
C GLU A 591 25.44 -15.83 11.86
N ALA A 592 24.76 -16.95 12.11
CA ALA A 592 24.93 -17.76 13.31
C ALA A 592 26.35 -18.39 13.41
N ASP A 593 26.90 -18.85 12.28
CA ASP A 593 28.26 -19.38 12.21
C ASP A 593 29.30 -18.28 12.51
N VAL A 594 29.06 -17.06 12.01
CA VAL A 594 29.93 -15.91 12.31
C VAL A 594 29.86 -15.53 13.78
N TYR A 595 28.68 -15.53 14.43
CA TYR A 595 28.60 -15.32 15.88
C TYR A 595 29.31 -16.42 16.69
N SER A 596 29.34 -17.66 16.19
CA SER A 596 30.09 -18.77 16.81
C SER A 596 31.61 -18.52 16.75
N ILE A 597 32.13 -18.09 15.59
CA ILE A 597 33.53 -17.66 15.42
C ILE A 597 33.85 -16.46 16.34
N LEU A 598 32.93 -15.51 16.44
CA LEU A 598 33.03 -14.32 17.29
C LEU A 598 32.65 -14.54 18.76
N SER A 599 32.52 -15.79 19.22
CA SER A 599 32.21 -16.16 20.62
C SER A 599 33.08 -15.45 21.67
N ARG A 600 34.35 -15.17 21.36
CA ARG A 600 35.27 -14.42 22.24
C ARG A 600 35.02 -12.91 22.33
N ALA A 601 34.24 -12.35 21.40
CA ALA A 601 33.89 -10.94 21.31
C ALA A 601 32.42 -10.66 21.68
N GLN A 602 31.64 -11.71 21.98
CA GLN A 602 30.24 -11.59 22.44
C GLN A 602 30.19 -10.93 23.81
N GLY A 603 29.35 -9.90 23.96
CA GLY A 603 29.33 -9.05 25.15
C GLY A 603 30.52 -8.08 25.26
N SER A 604 31.25 -7.86 24.15
CA SER A 604 32.36 -6.89 24.05
C SER A 604 32.25 -6.06 22.76
N ALA A 605 32.48 -6.65 21.59
CA ALA A 605 32.38 -5.98 20.28
C ALA A 605 31.19 -6.43 19.42
N VAL A 606 30.54 -7.55 19.78
CA VAL A 606 29.27 -8.00 19.19
C VAL A 606 28.28 -8.38 20.30
N PRO A 607 26.95 -8.33 20.06
CA PRO A 607 25.98 -8.80 21.04
C PRO A 607 26.14 -10.28 21.36
N VAL A 608 25.71 -10.70 22.56
CA VAL A 608 25.58 -12.12 22.89
C VAL A 608 24.52 -12.77 21.98
N PHE A 609 24.90 -13.81 21.26
CA PHE A 609 24.03 -14.60 20.39
C PHE A 609 23.55 -15.84 21.15
N LEU A 610 22.24 -16.06 21.20
CA LEU A 610 21.61 -17.14 21.96
C LEU A 610 21.32 -18.35 21.07
N GLY A 611 20.86 -18.12 19.83
CA GLY A 611 20.58 -19.19 18.87
C GLY A 611 19.68 -18.74 17.72
N ALA A 612 19.34 -19.69 16.85
CA ALA A 612 18.39 -19.52 15.77
C ALA A 612 17.10 -20.30 16.06
N ILE A 613 15.95 -19.76 15.67
CA ILE A 613 14.65 -20.45 15.71
C ILE A 613 13.94 -20.38 14.35
N ASN A 614 13.21 -21.45 14.03
CA ASN A 614 12.23 -21.48 12.94
C ASN A 614 10.84 -21.46 13.59
N LEU A 615 9.93 -20.66 13.08
CA LEU A 615 8.57 -20.48 13.62
C LEU A 615 7.61 -21.47 12.94
N ALA A 616 6.71 -22.09 13.71
CA ALA A 616 5.63 -22.91 13.15
C ALA A 616 4.62 -22.05 12.37
N LYS A 617 4.24 -20.92 12.96
CA LYS A 617 3.36 -19.88 12.41
C LYS A 617 4.16 -18.87 11.56
N ILE A 618 3.46 -18.02 10.82
CA ILE A 618 4.02 -16.85 10.12
C ILE A 618 3.77 -15.61 10.98
N TYR A 619 4.77 -14.74 11.14
CA TYR A 619 4.50 -13.36 11.53
C TYR A 619 4.45 -12.50 10.26
N PHE A 620 3.28 -11.98 9.92
CA PHE A 620 3.07 -11.06 8.80
C PHE A 620 3.42 -9.63 9.20
N LEU A 621 4.60 -9.18 8.77
CA LEU A 621 5.04 -7.82 9.05
C LEU A 621 4.95 -6.96 7.79
N HIS A 622 4.05 -5.97 7.80
CA HIS A 622 3.87 -5.01 6.72
C HIS A 622 5.21 -4.35 6.34
N GLY A 623 5.50 -4.24 5.04
CA GLY A 623 6.78 -3.71 4.56
C GLY A 623 8.01 -4.60 4.84
N ALA A 624 7.82 -5.83 5.32
CA ALA A 624 8.87 -6.85 5.45
C ALA A 624 8.48 -8.17 4.74
N GLY A 625 7.29 -8.71 5.00
CA GLY A 625 6.79 -9.96 4.41
C GLY A 625 6.56 -11.07 5.45
N GLU A 626 6.58 -12.33 4.99
CA GLU A 626 6.33 -13.51 5.83
C GLU A 626 7.55 -13.89 6.66
N ILE A 627 7.59 -13.44 7.92
CA ILE A 627 8.67 -13.76 8.86
C ILE A 627 8.47 -15.19 9.36
N ARG A 628 9.46 -16.04 9.12
CA ARG A 628 9.46 -17.49 9.40
C ARG A 628 10.65 -17.96 10.24
N HIS A 629 11.71 -17.14 10.32
CA HIS A 629 12.97 -17.48 10.98
C HIS A 629 13.45 -16.30 11.81
N MET A 630 14.00 -16.54 13.00
CA MET A 630 14.56 -15.49 13.86
C MET A 630 15.94 -15.88 14.40
N LEU A 631 16.86 -14.90 14.44
CA LEU A 631 18.12 -14.98 15.19
C LEU A 631 17.95 -14.29 16.54
N LEU A 632 18.08 -15.04 17.64
CA LEU A 632 17.90 -14.56 19.01
C LEU A 632 19.24 -14.04 19.59
N MET A 633 19.24 -12.81 20.08
CA MET A 633 20.44 -12.13 20.61
C MET A 633 20.11 -11.07 21.67
N ALA A 634 21.13 -10.66 22.42
CA ALA A 634 21.06 -9.57 23.39
C ALA A 634 20.89 -8.19 22.72
N TRP A 635 20.28 -7.24 23.43
CA TRP A 635 20.05 -5.89 22.91
C TRP A 635 21.37 -5.13 22.66
N GLY A 636 21.63 -4.79 21.40
CA GLY A 636 22.88 -4.17 20.97
C GLY A 636 23.05 -2.70 21.38
N GLY A 637 21.96 -2.01 21.74
CA GLY A 637 21.96 -0.56 22.00
C GLY A 637 21.42 0.25 20.82
N GLU A 638 21.45 1.57 20.93
CA GLU A 638 20.89 2.48 19.93
C GLU A 638 21.82 2.65 18.72
N PRO A 639 21.32 2.71 17.47
CA PRO A 639 22.15 2.98 16.30
C PRO A 639 22.92 4.29 16.43
N ILE A 640 24.23 4.28 16.14
CA ILE A 640 25.09 5.46 16.30
C ILE A 640 24.65 6.63 15.40
N SER A 641 23.99 6.35 14.28
CA SER A 641 23.31 7.35 13.43
C SER A 641 22.22 8.17 14.12
N ARG A 642 21.74 7.73 15.29
CA ARG A 642 20.71 8.41 16.11
C ARG A 642 21.27 9.04 17.39
N VAL A 643 22.57 8.90 17.67
CA VAL A 643 23.20 9.41 18.89
C VAL A 643 23.91 10.73 18.59
N GLU A 644 23.57 11.77 19.36
CA GLU A 644 24.23 13.07 19.30
C GLU A 644 25.74 12.93 19.54
N HIS A 645 26.55 13.72 18.80
CA HIS A 645 28.01 13.66 18.80
C HIS A 645 28.63 12.31 18.39
N ALA A 646 28.06 11.63 17.40
CA ALA A 646 28.53 10.35 16.84
C ALA A 646 30.06 10.22 16.61
N GLU A 647 30.77 11.32 16.29
CA GLU A 647 32.23 11.31 16.13
C GLU A 647 33.00 10.92 17.41
N ALA A 648 32.45 11.20 18.59
CA ALA A 648 33.06 10.88 19.89
C ALA A 648 33.23 9.36 20.11
N PHE A 649 32.42 8.53 19.44
CA PHE A 649 32.47 7.07 19.58
C PHE A 649 33.49 6.40 18.64
N ARG A 650 34.12 7.14 17.71
CA ARG A 650 35.14 6.61 16.78
C ARG A 650 36.21 5.71 17.43
N PRO A 651 36.78 6.04 18.62
CA PRO A 651 37.76 5.18 19.27
C PRO A 651 37.21 3.81 19.69
N GLU A 652 35.94 3.73 20.10
CA GLU A 652 35.31 2.47 20.49
C GLU A 652 34.82 1.66 19.29
N ILE A 653 34.39 2.33 18.21
CA ILE A 653 34.10 1.68 16.92
C ILE A 653 35.38 0.99 16.40
N TRP A 654 36.50 1.71 16.35
CA TRP A 654 37.79 1.15 15.90
C TRP A 654 38.21 -0.06 16.73
N LYS A 655 38.16 0.03 18.07
CA LYS A 655 38.54 -1.08 18.96
C LYS A 655 37.67 -2.32 18.72
N SER A 656 36.36 -2.15 18.51
CA SER A 656 35.46 -3.28 18.17
C SER A 656 35.73 -3.87 16.79
N GLU A 657 36.07 -3.05 15.79
CA GLU A 657 36.51 -3.56 14.48
C GLU A 657 37.83 -4.35 14.57
N GLU A 658 38.80 -3.84 15.33
CA GLU A 658 40.10 -4.48 15.52
C GLU A 658 39.97 -5.82 16.26
N GLU A 659 39.13 -5.87 17.31
CA GLU A 659 38.79 -7.09 18.04
C GLU A 659 38.19 -8.16 17.13
N ILE A 660 37.21 -7.81 16.30
CA ILE A 660 36.53 -8.71 15.35
C ILE A 660 37.48 -9.14 14.22
N ARG A 661 38.30 -8.23 13.70
CA ARG A 661 39.35 -8.52 12.71
C ARG A 661 40.41 -9.46 13.27
N SER A 662 40.74 -9.36 14.56
CA SER A 662 41.69 -10.26 15.24
C SER A 662 41.20 -11.71 15.34
N LEU A 663 39.88 -11.93 15.25
CA LEU A 663 39.24 -13.25 15.20
C LEU A 663 39.06 -13.77 13.76
N GLY A 664 39.57 -13.05 12.76
CA GLY A 664 39.59 -13.48 11.36
C GLY A 664 38.32 -13.18 10.56
N VAL A 665 37.43 -12.31 11.05
CA VAL A 665 36.21 -11.90 10.33
C VAL A 665 36.41 -10.53 9.66
N LEU A 666 36.13 -10.47 8.36
CA LEU A 666 36.19 -9.27 7.53
C LEU A 666 34.75 -8.84 7.18
N ARG A 667 34.38 -7.60 7.51
CA ARG A 667 33.01 -7.08 7.31
C ARG A 667 32.93 -6.23 6.05
N LEU A 668 31.95 -6.51 5.19
CA LEU A 668 31.71 -5.74 3.96
C LEU A 668 30.62 -4.65 4.09
N ASP A 669 29.73 -4.72 5.09
CA ASP A 669 28.60 -3.79 5.26
C ASP A 669 28.74 -2.90 6.53
N LEU A 670 29.71 -1.99 6.52
CA LEU A 670 29.95 -0.99 7.59
C LEU A 670 29.00 0.23 7.48
N ARG A 671 27.69 -0.01 7.39
CA ARG A 671 26.69 1.06 7.52
C ARG A 671 26.63 1.56 8.95
N SER A 672 26.41 2.87 9.15
CA SER A 672 26.21 3.49 10.46
C SER A 672 25.13 2.79 11.28
N ASP A 673 24.08 2.29 10.61
CA ASP A 673 22.92 1.68 11.25
C ASP A 673 23.17 0.23 11.70
N ASN A 674 24.24 -0.42 11.21
CA ASN A 674 24.70 -1.71 11.70
C ASN A 674 25.58 -1.57 12.98
N ILE A 675 25.92 -0.34 13.39
CA ILE A 675 26.79 -0.05 14.53
C ILE A 675 25.96 0.58 15.65
N LEU A 676 25.90 -0.09 16.79
CA LEU A 676 25.03 0.22 17.91
C LEU A 676 25.85 0.68 19.12
N TRP A 677 25.45 1.74 19.79
CA TRP A 677 26.08 2.21 21.03
C TRP A 677 25.45 1.52 22.24
N ASN A 678 26.22 0.65 22.89
CA ASN A 678 25.80 -0.02 24.11
C ASN A 678 26.27 0.76 25.34
N ALA A 679 25.31 1.34 26.08
CA ALA A 679 25.59 2.17 27.26
C ALA A 679 26.06 1.38 28.50
N GLU A 680 25.69 0.10 28.63
CA GLU A 680 26.12 -0.81 29.70
C GLU A 680 27.63 -1.09 29.59
N LEU A 681 28.09 -1.44 28.39
CA LEU A 681 29.48 -1.76 28.08
C LEU A 681 30.32 -0.50 27.77
N LYS A 682 29.66 0.65 27.53
CA LYS A 682 30.26 1.89 27.00
C LYS A 682 31.07 1.63 25.71
N ARG A 683 30.48 0.86 24.79
CA ARG A 683 31.16 0.26 23.66
C ARG A 683 30.26 0.20 22.43
N ALA A 684 30.86 0.32 21.24
CA ALA A 684 30.17 0.10 19.98
C ALA A 684 30.04 -1.40 19.71
N LEU A 685 28.82 -1.94 19.71
CA LEU A 685 28.52 -3.30 19.26
C LEU A 685 28.15 -3.26 17.78
N ILE A 686 28.73 -4.13 16.96
CA ILE A 686 28.34 -4.23 15.54
C ILE A 686 27.55 -5.52 15.31
N ILE A 687 26.54 -5.44 14.43
CA ILE A 687 25.61 -6.53 14.08
C ILE A 687 25.63 -6.85 12.57
N ASN A 688 24.72 -7.72 12.13
CA ASN A 688 24.32 -7.91 10.73
C ASN A 688 25.37 -8.62 9.84
N PHE A 689 26.05 -9.63 10.38
CA PHE A 689 27.19 -10.30 9.77
C PHE A 689 26.90 -11.18 8.53
N HIS A 690 25.64 -11.27 8.05
CA HIS A 690 25.23 -12.07 6.89
C HIS A 690 26.05 -11.88 5.59
N ARG A 691 26.76 -10.75 5.44
CA ARG A 691 27.68 -10.42 4.33
C ARG A 691 29.15 -10.29 4.78
N SER A 692 29.57 -11.10 5.74
CA SER A 692 30.96 -11.11 6.20
C SER A 692 31.76 -12.22 5.52
N GLU A 693 33.02 -11.93 5.24
CA GLU A 693 33.99 -12.90 4.77
C GLU A 693 34.90 -13.34 5.92
N LEU A 694 35.53 -14.50 5.79
CA LEU A 694 36.58 -14.96 6.70
C LEU A 694 37.94 -14.72 6.04
N ASP A 695 38.93 -14.21 6.77
CA ASP A 695 40.28 -14.00 6.25
C ASP A 695 40.86 -15.36 5.81
N PRO A 696 41.16 -15.57 4.51
CA PRO A 696 41.62 -16.87 3.99
C PRO A 696 43.04 -17.25 4.47
N ARG A 697 43.69 -16.43 5.28
CA ARG A 697 45.02 -16.72 5.87
C ARG A 697 44.92 -17.84 6.91
N PRO A 698 45.52 -19.03 6.68
CA PRO A 698 45.51 -20.09 7.67
C PRO A 698 46.27 -19.67 8.94
N THR A 699 45.83 -20.18 10.10
CA THR A 699 46.19 -19.75 11.46
C THR A 699 47.65 -20.00 11.89
N LYS A 700 48.61 -19.42 11.18
CA LYS A 700 50.05 -19.42 11.50
C LYS A 700 50.40 -18.43 12.62
N LYS A 701 49.90 -18.68 13.83
CA LYS A 701 50.44 -18.13 15.10
C LYS A 701 49.88 -18.85 16.35
N ARG A 702 50.06 -20.17 16.45
CA ARG A 702 50.22 -20.78 17.79
C ARG A 702 51.55 -20.28 18.36
N PRO A 703 51.61 -19.68 19.57
CA PRO A 703 52.87 -19.45 20.25
C PRO A 703 53.56 -20.80 20.46
N ARG A 704 54.85 -20.91 20.15
CA ARG A 704 55.64 -22.05 20.60
C ARG A 704 55.85 -21.92 22.10
N LEU A 705 55.61 -23.00 22.85
CA LEU A 705 56.08 -23.11 24.23
C LEU A 705 57.61 -22.95 24.24
N PRO A 706 58.20 -22.21 25.21
CA PRO A 706 59.64 -22.08 25.30
C PRO A 706 60.30 -23.45 25.53
N GLU A 707 61.25 -23.82 24.68
CA GLU A 707 62.02 -25.05 24.85
C GLU A 707 62.91 -24.95 26.09
N LYS A 708 62.63 -25.74 27.12
CA LYS A 708 63.58 -25.94 28.22
C LYS A 708 64.71 -26.84 27.73
N LEU A 709 65.92 -26.29 27.71
CA LEU A 709 67.16 -27.03 27.53
C LEU A 709 67.36 -28.01 28.69
N SER A 710 67.55 -29.30 28.37
CA SER A 710 68.15 -30.29 29.27
C SER A 710 68.89 -31.34 28.45
N CYS A 711 70.17 -31.55 28.74
CA CYS A 711 71.02 -32.49 28.01
C CYS A 711 70.67 -33.96 28.30
N GLY A 712 71.00 -34.85 27.36
CA GLY A 712 71.50 -36.18 27.71
C GLY A 712 70.91 -37.40 27.00
N ALA A 713 71.82 -38.32 26.64
CA ALA A 713 71.61 -39.71 26.24
C ALA A 713 71.10 -40.02 24.81
N LYS A 714 71.73 -41.06 24.23
CA LYS A 714 71.48 -41.62 22.89
C LYS A 714 70.71 -42.93 23.04
N THR A 715 69.74 -43.23 22.17
CA THR A 715 69.64 -44.57 21.52
C THR A 715 68.69 -44.66 20.31
N LYS A 716 69.23 -45.20 19.21
CA LYS A 716 68.64 -46.15 18.22
C LYS A 716 67.18 -45.97 17.74
N LYS A 717 67.03 -45.75 16.42
CA LYS A 717 65.84 -46.13 15.61
C LYS A 717 65.86 -47.64 15.28
N PRO A 718 64.69 -48.26 15.07
CA PRO A 718 64.39 -48.97 13.80
C PRO A 718 63.06 -48.48 13.20
N LYS A 719 63.03 -48.04 11.93
CA LYS A 719 62.71 -48.79 10.70
C LYS A 719 61.20 -48.98 10.44
N ARG A 720 60.79 -48.67 9.20
CA ARG A 720 59.44 -48.86 8.65
C ARG A 720 59.07 -50.35 8.55
N LEU A 721 57.78 -50.64 8.57
CA LEU A 721 57.16 -51.57 7.63
C LEU A 721 55.93 -50.91 6.99
N ARG A 722 55.80 -51.05 5.66
CA ARG A 722 54.53 -50.90 4.94
C ARG A 722 54.02 -52.34 4.72
N VAL A 723 52.73 -52.55 4.88
CA VAL A 723 52.05 -53.73 4.33
C VAL A 723 50.86 -53.22 3.52
N VAL A 724 50.69 -53.77 2.33
CA VAL A 724 49.57 -53.56 1.41
C VAL A 724 49.21 -54.94 0.90
N TYR A 725 47.96 -55.34 1.03
CA TYR A 725 47.24 -56.40 0.29
C TYR A 725 45.80 -56.41 0.81
N GLN A 726 44.75 -56.53 -0.02
CA GLN A 726 44.66 -56.53 -1.48
C GLN A 726 43.85 -55.34 -1.97
#